data_AF-A0A960LPF9-F1
#
_entry.id   AF-A0A960LPF9-F1
#
_cell.length_a   1.000
_cell.length_b   1.000
_cell.length_c   1.000
_cell.angle_alpha   90.00
_cell.angle_beta   90.00
_cell.angle_gamma   90.00
#
_symmetry.space_group_name_H-M   'P 1'
#
loop_
_entity.id
_entity.type
_entity.pdbx_description
1 polymer ?
#
loop_
_entity_poly.entity_id
_entity_poly.type
_entity_poly.pdbx_seq_one_letter_code
_entity_poly.pdbx_strand_id
1 'polypeptide(L)'
;MKLPFFSLLIVASLLLIPHGTKAQEKEHLKLDSPFASYVETDFPFFGQTLDARDLGDNWPKDNLSPRGIILNLGHGHWACFDPDLLRLALVWKENADGEYLTMNSMAAGSYRLPEKKAGAGQKTLPKPIGTPLLANGIYPGWESGNSITNEDPRDRGIADEGEVGLGPLPTKLGAWKGLRLIGDGVQLEYEIAGTPISENISFSPEDGLVRNIAIGPHPENLTLMFGNGPTDVFNHLFPHDETDTHWRVTTHNVEKIEPTETQSPISHWNGAIELGSSPAKNSTSALAVDKLAIPDHNPWKRNVRLSGFDFFSDGRAALCTFDGDVWMVTGLGDDLTKVTWKRHASGLNEPMGLEIVDDEIYVFSRDGVVRLHDENADGEVDFYENFCNLVPQTAETREFAMDIYAKPGGGFYLAKGGQIGTTRGKANGTIVEISADGRSWGILATGMRQPYAGVDYETGLLTSSDQQGNWKPATPIYVIEKGKHYGFLAEILKDQTQDPASITDPAVWIPHFINQSGASQVWLRDAKMGSLNDSLIHLGFSRPEIFKIYLDERGQKRQGGVSLVLGNFSTGLLKGRVHPIDGSLWICGMKIWGTIAEEISGLYRIRPTGEPLWVPEQVLSSDRGVMLRFAQPVDPTIAGAVASYSVDRWNYKQTKNYGSGNYQLNGEPGQETVPVASVTISKDKRSVFLGIPDMQPVHTLRVSFRQPAASELPVVQHAFLTIYELLPIDLDKEGFATNEVDLTLKAGAGAAMAKVKPSIEIGKQMYQQYGCMACHTVDPNQVLAAPAGTQSTVAVGPTWVGLWGSKKTFADGSILREGVDEVYLRESIIDPARRVSAGFEMSKTGVGMPSYLGVLKDHEIDSIILYIKSLEKTDKKGK
;
A
#
# COMPACT_ATOMS: atom_id res chain seq x y z
N MET A 1 -63.48 44.79 -20.51
CA MET A 1 -63.07 43.67 -19.64
C MET A 1 -61.85 43.04 -20.29
N LYS A 2 -60.65 43.26 -19.73
CA LYS A 2 -59.34 42.89 -20.29
C LYS A 2 -58.64 41.93 -19.32
N LEU A 3 -58.03 40.86 -19.85
CA LEU A 3 -57.05 40.01 -19.14
C LEU A 3 -55.79 40.83 -18.78
N PRO A 4 -55.09 40.53 -17.66
CA PRO A 4 -53.74 41.01 -17.45
C PRO A 4 -52.69 39.95 -17.81
N PHE A 5 -51.64 40.46 -18.44
CA PHE A 5 -50.34 39.85 -18.71
C PHE A 5 -49.67 39.37 -17.42
N PHE A 6 -49.15 38.13 -17.41
CA PHE A 6 -48.10 37.71 -16.48
C PHE A 6 -46.75 37.78 -17.20
N SER A 7 -45.89 38.65 -16.71
CA SER A 7 -44.51 38.82 -17.17
C SER A 7 -43.68 37.59 -16.79
N LEU A 8 -43.10 36.94 -17.80
CA LEU A 8 -42.14 35.85 -17.64
C LEU A 8 -40.81 36.46 -17.16
N LEU A 9 -40.51 36.36 -15.85
CA LEU A 9 -39.18 36.66 -15.33
C LEU A 9 -38.30 35.44 -15.62
N ILE A 10 -37.55 35.49 -16.72
CA ILE A 10 -36.43 34.59 -16.97
C ILE A 10 -35.33 35.00 -15.98
N VAL A 11 -35.25 34.30 -14.86
CA VAL A 11 -34.04 34.31 -14.02
C VAL A 11 -33.01 33.52 -14.81
N ALA A 12 -32.20 34.23 -15.59
CA ALA A 12 -30.96 33.69 -16.11
C ALA A 12 -30.05 33.43 -14.91
N SER A 13 -30.07 32.20 -14.40
CA SER A 13 -28.97 31.67 -13.62
C SER A 13 -27.72 31.79 -14.49
N LEU A 14 -26.92 32.82 -14.23
CA LEU A 14 -25.54 32.88 -14.67
C LEU A 14 -24.88 31.61 -14.15
N LEU A 15 -24.76 30.62 -15.03
CA LEU A 15 -23.76 29.58 -14.92
C LEU A 15 -22.42 30.30 -14.81
N LEU A 16 -21.94 30.47 -13.58
CA LEU A 16 -20.52 30.66 -13.33
C LEU A 16 -19.85 29.41 -13.89
N ILE A 17 -19.36 29.53 -15.13
CA ILE A 17 -18.43 28.59 -15.70
C ILE A 17 -17.22 28.59 -14.76
N PRO A 18 -16.84 27.46 -14.15
CA PRO A 18 -15.62 27.40 -13.35
C PRO A 18 -14.47 27.81 -14.25
N HIS A 19 -13.75 28.85 -13.85
CA HIS A 19 -12.55 29.27 -14.57
C HIS A 19 -11.63 28.05 -14.70
N GLY A 20 -11.19 27.78 -15.92
CA GLY A 20 -10.57 26.52 -16.32
C GLY A 20 -9.43 26.07 -15.39
N THR A 21 -9.32 24.75 -15.25
CA THR A 21 -8.27 24.04 -14.51
C THR A 21 -6.88 24.61 -14.79
N LYS A 22 -6.35 25.42 -13.87
CA LYS A 22 -4.96 25.88 -13.86
C LYS A 22 -4.19 25.33 -12.67
N ALA A 23 -4.36 24.03 -12.40
CA ALA A 23 -3.77 23.42 -11.21
C ALA A 23 -3.05 22.09 -11.47
N GLN A 24 -2.49 21.88 -12.65
CA GLN A 24 -1.63 20.72 -12.86
C GLN A 24 -0.68 20.91 -14.05
N GLU A 25 0.39 20.14 -14.08
CA GLU A 25 1.21 19.91 -15.28
C GLU A 25 0.32 19.62 -16.49
N LYS A 26 0.44 20.41 -17.56
CA LYS A 26 -0.43 20.38 -18.74
C LYS A 26 -0.47 19.03 -19.42
N GLU A 27 0.66 18.34 -19.48
CA GLU A 27 0.74 16.99 -20.05
C GLU A 27 -0.15 16.00 -19.28
N HIS A 28 -0.23 16.16 -17.95
CA HIS A 28 -1.15 15.37 -17.14
C HIS A 28 -2.61 15.79 -17.37
N LEU A 29 -2.88 17.07 -17.62
CA LEU A 29 -4.23 17.55 -17.91
C LEU A 29 -4.81 17.03 -19.23
N LYS A 30 -3.96 16.82 -20.24
CA LYS A 30 -4.32 16.30 -21.56
C LYS A 30 -4.79 14.85 -21.56
N LEU A 31 -4.57 14.12 -20.46
CA LEU A 31 -4.98 12.72 -20.34
C LEU A 31 -6.50 12.61 -20.34
N ASP A 32 -7.04 11.66 -21.11
CA ASP A 32 -8.47 11.38 -21.07
C ASP A 32 -8.82 10.73 -19.72
N SER A 33 -9.56 11.46 -18.90
CA SER A 33 -9.87 11.06 -17.53
C SER A 33 -11.10 11.84 -17.02
N PRO A 34 -12.01 11.20 -16.28
CA PRO A 34 -13.19 11.85 -15.73
C PRO A 34 -12.88 12.74 -14.53
N PHE A 35 -11.66 12.64 -13.96
CA PHE A 35 -11.28 13.32 -12.74
C PHE A 35 -10.67 14.71 -13.01
N ALA A 36 -10.85 15.63 -12.07
CA ALA A 36 -10.22 16.95 -12.09
C ALA A 36 -8.70 16.84 -11.81
N SER A 37 -8.04 17.97 -11.52
CA SER A 37 -6.64 17.94 -11.09
C SER A 37 -6.47 17.14 -9.78
N TYR A 38 -5.28 16.57 -9.58
CA TYR A 38 -4.89 15.98 -8.30
C TYR A 38 -4.89 17.01 -7.17
N VAL A 39 -4.55 18.27 -7.46
CA VAL A 39 -4.58 19.36 -6.49
C VAL A 39 -5.86 20.16 -6.66
N GLU A 40 -6.56 20.38 -5.56
CA GLU A 40 -7.74 21.23 -5.49
C GLU A 40 -7.30 22.70 -5.42
N THR A 41 -7.80 23.52 -6.34
CA THR A 41 -7.44 24.95 -6.42
C THR A 41 -7.95 25.77 -5.25
N ASP A 42 -9.03 25.30 -4.64
CA ASP A 42 -9.83 25.92 -3.60
C ASP A 42 -9.60 25.29 -2.21
N PHE A 43 -8.58 24.43 -2.10
CA PHE A 43 -8.13 23.90 -0.82
C PHE A 43 -6.72 24.46 -0.51
N PRO A 44 -6.46 24.92 0.73
CA PRO A 44 -5.33 25.80 0.99
C PRO A 44 -3.98 25.10 1.09
N PHE A 45 -3.95 23.77 1.22
CA PHE A 45 -2.71 23.01 1.30
C PHE A 45 -2.81 21.59 0.76
N PHE A 46 -1.68 20.95 0.50
CA PHE A 46 -1.57 19.50 0.36
C PHE A 46 -0.16 19.02 0.72
N GLY A 47 -0.07 17.81 1.28
CA GLY A 47 1.19 17.16 1.59
C GLY A 47 1.84 16.56 0.32
N GLN A 48 3.14 16.77 0.15
CA GLN A 48 3.92 16.24 -0.97
C GLN A 48 5.41 16.24 -0.66
N THR A 49 6.15 15.23 -1.15
CA THR A 49 7.62 15.32 -1.20
C THR A 49 8.03 16.36 -2.24
N LEU A 50 8.91 17.31 -1.91
CA LEU A 50 9.38 18.33 -2.84
C LEU A 50 10.89 18.22 -3.09
N ASP A 51 11.27 18.03 -4.36
CA ASP A 51 12.65 18.07 -4.83
C ASP A 51 12.96 19.43 -5.49
N ALA A 52 13.68 20.27 -4.76
CA ALA A 52 14.08 21.61 -5.17
C ALA A 52 15.60 21.75 -5.33
N ARG A 53 16.30 20.63 -5.61
CA ARG A 53 17.77 20.62 -5.81
C ARG A 53 18.20 21.24 -7.15
N ASP A 54 17.29 21.24 -8.13
CA ASP A 54 17.57 21.63 -9.53
C ASP A 54 17.07 23.05 -9.87
N LEU A 55 17.19 24.02 -8.97
CA LEU A 55 16.69 25.39 -9.18
C LEU A 55 17.64 26.32 -9.96
N GLY A 56 18.88 25.89 -10.24
CA GLY A 56 19.94 26.72 -10.85
C GLY A 56 21.04 27.12 -9.86
N ASP A 57 22.06 27.86 -10.30
CA ASP A 57 23.33 28.03 -9.56
C ASP A 57 23.26 28.93 -8.32
N ASN A 58 22.25 29.80 -8.24
CA ASN A 58 22.08 30.74 -7.12
C ASN A 58 21.23 30.18 -5.97
N TRP A 59 20.88 28.89 -6.02
CA TRP A 59 19.95 28.27 -5.08
C TRP A 59 20.59 27.07 -4.38
N PRO A 60 20.13 26.73 -3.16
CA PRO A 60 20.63 25.56 -2.42
C PRO A 60 20.50 24.27 -3.25
N LYS A 61 21.59 23.52 -3.37
CA LYS A 61 21.67 22.27 -4.17
C LYS A 61 21.24 21.02 -3.40
N ASP A 62 20.98 21.17 -2.12
CA ASP A 62 20.61 20.14 -1.15
C ASP A 62 19.12 20.18 -0.78
N ASN A 63 18.34 21.14 -1.30
CA ASN A 63 16.94 21.36 -0.93
C ASN A 63 16.01 20.24 -1.40
N LEU A 64 15.82 19.25 -0.53
CA LEU A 64 14.88 18.14 -0.68
C LEU A 64 14.07 18.02 0.60
N SER A 65 12.75 18.09 0.49
CA SER A 65 11.81 17.98 1.62
C SER A 65 11.03 16.66 1.51
N PRO A 66 11.42 15.60 2.23
CA PRO A 66 10.70 14.32 2.25
C PRO A 66 9.24 14.48 2.69
N ARG A 67 9.03 15.21 3.79
CA ARG A 67 7.72 15.68 4.24
C ARG A 67 7.63 17.16 3.88
N GLY A 68 6.78 17.51 2.93
CA GLY A 68 6.52 18.89 2.56
C GLY A 68 5.03 19.18 2.65
N ILE A 69 4.67 20.33 3.20
CA ILE A 69 3.32 20.88 3.20
C ILE A 69 3.32 22.00 2.16
N ILE A 70 2.68 21.75 1.02
CA ILE A 70 2.59 22.73 -0.06
C ILE A 70 1.38 23.63 0.21
N LEU A 71 1.63 24.92 0.32
CA LEU A 71 0.63 25.95 0.59
C LEU A 71 0.28 26.69 -0.70
N ASN A 72 -1.01 26.88 -0.94
CA ASN A 72 -1.52 27.80 -1.95
C ASN A 72 -1.57 29.21 -1.35
N LEU A 73 -0.67 30.10 -1.77
CA LEU A 73 -0.61 31.47 -1.26
C LEU A 73 -1.51 32.45 -2.02
N GLY A 74 -2.24 31.96 -3.02
CA GLY A 74 -3.01 32.78 -3.95
C GLY A 74 -2.14 33.46 -5.01
N HIS A 75 -2.79 34.08 -6.00
CA HIS A 75 -2.12 34.84 -7.08
C HIS A 75 -1.05 34.06 -7.87
N GLY A 76 -1.16 32.73 -7.95
CA GLY A 76 -0.17 31.87 -8.61
C GLY A 76 1.14 31.69 -7.84
N HIS A 77 1.13 31.92 -6.51
CA HIS A 77 2.28 31.75 -5.63
C HIS A 77 2.07 30.56 -4.70
N TRP A 78 3.15 29.85 -4.47
CA TRP A 78 3.17 28.60 -3.73
C TRP A 78 4.32 28.61 -2.74
N ALA A 79 4.13 27.93 -1.61
CA ALA A 79 5.17 27.70 -0.62
C ALA A 79 5.25 26.21 -0.26
N CYS A 80 6.42 25.76 0.18
CA CYS A 80 6.60 24.45 0.79
C CYS A 80 7.15 24.66 2.20
N PHE A 81 6.38 24.26 3.21
CA PHE A 81 6.82 24.19 4.59
C PHE A 81 7.29 22.76 4.89
N ASP A 82 8.49 22.64 5.45
CA ASP A 82 9.09 21.38 5.87
C ASP A 82 8.92 21.26 7.40
N PRO A 83 7.98 20.41 7.89
CA PRO A 83 7.68 20.29 9.31
C PRO A 83 8.78 19.56 10.09
N ASP A 84 9.69 18.85 9.43
CA ASP A 84 10.78 18.16 10.11
C ASP A 84 11.90 19.14 10.48
N LEU A 85 12.08 20.23 9.73
CA LEU A 85 13.05 21.30 10.01
C LEU A 85 12.41 22.63 10.43
N LEU A 86 11.07 22.69 10.49
CA LEU A 86 10.29 23.90 10.79
C LEU A 86 10.71 25.09 9.92
N ARG A 87 10.89 24.85 8.62
CA ARG A 87 11.44 25.82 7.66
C ARG A 87 10.53 26.02 6.47
N LEU A 88 10.59 27.22 5.89
CA LEU A 88 10.05 27.49 4.57
C LEU A 88 11.07 27.01 3.52
N ALA A 89 10.88 25.80 2.99
CA ALA A 89 11.83 25.16 2.08
C ALA A 89 11.92 25.87 0.73
N LEU A 90 10.79 26.30 0.18
CA LEU A 90 10.71 26.99 -1.11
C LEU A 90 9.49 27.91 -1.15
N VAL A 91 9.62 29.08 -1.77
CA VAL A 91 8.52 29.90 -2.28
C VAL A 91 8.76 30.11 -3.76
N TRP A 92 7.72 29.92 -4.60
CA TRP A 92 7.84 30.10 -6.03
C TRP A 92 6.55 30.61 -6.66
N LYS A 93 6.70 31.22 -7.83
CA LYS A 93 5.59 31.61 -8.69
C LYS A 93 5.42 30.56 -9.79
N GLU A 94 4.20 30.19 -10.08
CA GLU A 94 3.87 29.32 -11.22
C GLU A 94 4.39 29.90 -12.55
N ASN A 95 4.56 29.04 -13.56
CA ASN A 95 4.97 29.51 -14.89
C ASN A 95 3.83 30.29 -15.59
N ALA A 96 4.11 30.87 -16.76
CA ALA A 96 3.12 31.65 -17.53
C ALA A 96 1.86 30.85 -17.93
N ASP A 97 1.95 29.53 -17.85
CA ASP A 97 0.93 28.57 -18.22
C ASP A 97 0.06 28.11 -17.04
N GLY A 98 0.37 28.56 -15.81
CA GLY A 98 -0.32 28.17 -14.59
C GLY A 98 0.13 26.82 -14.02
N GLU A 99 1.30 26.33 -14.41
CA GLU A 99 1.89 25.09 -13.88
C GLU A 99 2.84 25.41 -12.72
N TYR A 100 2.71 24.66 -11.61
CA TYR A 100 3.45 24.90 -10.38
C TYR A 100 4.22 23.67 -9.87
N LEU A 101 3.81 22.44 -10.23
CA LEU A 101 4.46 21.21 -9.75
C LEU A 101 4.32 20.08 -10.77
N THR A 102 5.38 19.28 -10.93
CA THR A 102 5.34 18.04 -11.72
C THR A 102 4.61 16.92 -10.98
N MET A 103 3.87 16.08 -11.71
CA MET A 103 3.03 15.01 -11.11
C MET A 103 3.80 13.69 -10.98
N ASN A 104 4.91 13.74 -10.24
CA ASN A 104 5.85 12.63 -10.08
C ASN A 104 5.84 12.07 -8.66
N SER A 105 4.79 11.31 -8.32
CA SER A 105 4.76 10.46 -7.13
C SER A 105 3.88 9.24 -7.41
N MET A 106 3.71 8.35 -6.43
CA MET A 106 2.82 7.20 -6.63
C MET A 106 1.37 7.66 -6.70
N ALA A 107 0.88 8.47 -5.77
CA ALA A 107 -0.50 8.96 -5.79
C ALA A 107 -0.75 9.93 -6.94
N ALA A 108 -0.03 11.06 -6.99
CA ALA A 108 -0.25 12.12 -7.98
C ALA A 108 0.01 11.61 -9.41
N GLY A 109 1.04 10.79 -9.59
CA GLY A 109 1.37 10.22 -10.90
C GLY A 109 0.32 9.24 -11.41
N SER A 110 -0.31 8.46 -10.53
CA SER A 110 -1.33 7.47 -10.90
C SER A 110 -2.78 7.97 -10.82
N TYR A 111 -3.00 9.20 -10.35
CA TYR A 111 -4.34 9.75 -10.09
C TYR A 111 -5.27 9.70 -11.30
N ARG A 112 -4.81 10.19 -12.46
CA ARG A 112 -5.55 10.12 -13.74
C ARG A 112 -5.07 8.98 -14.65
N LEU A 113 -4.10 8.18 -14.18
CA LEU A 113 -3.53 7.02 -14.87
C LEU A 113 -3.31 5.89 -13.87
N PRO A 114 -4.35 5.11 -13.52
CA PRO A 114 -4.26 4.12 -12.44
C PRO A 114 -3.11 3.11 -12.56
N GLU A 115 -2.67 2.82 -13.80
CA GLU A 115 -1.57 1.89 -14.07
C GLU A 115 -0.17 2.53 -14.05
N LYS A 116 -0.07 3.86 -13.92
CA LYS A 116 1.21 4.56 -13.90
C LYS A 116 1.91 4.33 -12.56
N LYS A 117 3.20 4.01 -12.64
CA LYS A 117 4.03 3.68 -11.48
C LYS A 117 5.12 4.73 -11.28
N ALA A 118 5.43 5.14 -10.06
CA ALA A 118 6.66 5.91 -9.84
C ALA A 118 7.88 4.98 -9.93
N GLY A 119 8.96 5.46 -10.57
CA GLY A 119 10.26 4.79 -10.52
C GLY A 119 10.73 4.68 -9.06
N ALA A 120 11.36 3.58 -8.69
CA ALA A 120 11.97 3.46 -7.36
C ALA A 120 13.13 4.46 -7.22
N GLY A 121 13.31 4.98 -6.02
CA GLY A 121 14.34 5.94 -5.69
C GLY A 121 13.83 7.36 -5.52
N GLN A 122 14.80 8.28 -5.58
CA GLN A 122 14.64 9.73 -5.46
C GLN A 122 14.87 10.45 -6.79
N LYS A 123 14.91 9.70 -7.91
CA LYS A 123 15.22 10.27 -9.25
C LYS A 123 14.02 10.95 -9.89
N THR A 124 12.82 10.51 -9.55
CA THR A 124 11.56 10.93 -10.19
C THR A 124 10.61 11.44 -9.10
N LEU A 125 11.02 12.51 -8.43
CA LEU A 125 10.27 13.18 -7.38
C LEU A 125 9.50 14.38 -7.92
N PRO A 126 8.48 14.88 -7.21
CA PRO A 126 7.80 16.11 -7.56
C PRO A 126 8.77 17.29 -7.48
N LYS A 127 8.84 18.05 -8.57
CA LYS A 127 9.67 19.25 -8.74
C LYS A 127 8.81 20.47 -8.99
N PRO A 128 9.22 21.65 -8.48
CA PRO A 128 8.52 22.90 -8.75
C PRO A 128 8.60 23.25 -10.24
N ILE A 129 7.53 23.85 -10.75
CA ILE A 129 7.46 24.45 -12.09
C ILE A 129 7.26 25.96 -11.92
N GLY A 130 8.04 26.76 -12.63
CA GLY A 130 7.97 28.21 -12.56
C GLY A 130 9.24 28.83 -11.98
N THR A 131 9.08 29.96 -11.29
CA THR A 131 10.19 30.82 -10.87
C THR A 131 10.37 30.78 -9.35
N PRO A 132 11.49 30.28 -8.82
CA PRO A 132 11.79 30.35 -7.39
C PRO A 132 11.95 31.81 -6.95
N LEU A 133 11.41 32.14 -5.79
CA LEU A 133 11.46 33.47 -5.16
C LEU A 133 12.32 33.45 -3.89
N LEU A 134 12.27 32.35 -3.13
CA LEU A 134 13.02 32.15 -1.90
C LEU A 134 13.23 30.65 -1.70
N ALA A 135 14.44 30.24 -1.30
CA ALA A 135 14.70 28.84 -0.98
C ALA A 135 15.66 28.70 0.20
N ASN A 136 15.49 27.63 0.97
CA ASN A 136 16.37 27.25 2.06
C ASN A 136 17.04 25.89 1.78
N GLY A 137 18.29 25.72 2.24
CA GLY A 137 18.96 24.42 2.27
C GLY A 137 18.48 23.57 3.45
N ILE A 138 19.21 22.49 3.76
CA ILE A 138 18.85 21.55 4.83
C ILE A 138 19.42 22.04 6.17
N TYR A 139 18.65 22.91 6.84
CA TYR A 139 18.93 23.42 8.19
C TYR A 139 17.63 23.96 8.81
N PRO A 140 17.57 24.16 10.15
CA PRO A 140 16.37 24.64 10.82
C PRO A 140 15.87 25.99 10.27
N GLY A 141 14.55 26.18 10.22
CA GLY A 141 13.97 27.49 9.87
C GLY A 141 14.08 28.52 10.99
N TRP A 142 14.38 28.05 12.20
CA TRP A 142 14.49 28.84 13.41
C TRP A 142 15.66 28.34 14.27
N GLU A 143 16.34 29.24 14.97
CA GLU A 143 17.32 28.91 15.99
C GLU A 143 17.12 29.77 17.25
N SER A 144 17.36 29.19 18.43
CA SER A 144 17.45 29.97 19.69
C SER A 144 18.81 30.65 19.75
N GLY A 145 18.82 31.92 20.17
CA GLY A 145 20.01 32.76 20.24
C GLY A 145 20.10 33.79 19.10
N ASN A 146 21.33 34.29 18.90
CA ASN A 146 21.60 35.49 18.10
C ASN A 146 22.13 35.21 16.68
N SER A 147 22.31 33.96 16.30
CA SER A 147 22.98 33.59 15.05
C SER A 147 22.39 32.31 14.48
N ILE A 148 22.49 32.16 13.16
CA ILE A 148 22.13 30.92 12.45
C ILE A 148 23.41 30.18 12.06
N THR A 149 23.39 28.86 12.24
CA THR A 149 24.53 27.98 11.94
C THR A 149 24.54 27.41 10.52
N ASN A 150 23.39 27.40 9.83
CA ASN A 150 23.20 26.77 8.52
C ASN A 150 23.62 25.28 8.49
N GLU A 151 23.51 24.59 9.63
CA GLU A 151 23.82 23.17 9.77
C GLU A 151 22.55 22.36 10.05
N ASP A 152 22.49 21.10 9.60
CA ASP A 152 21.42 20.18 9.97
C ASP A 152 21.72 19.54 11.34
N PRO A 153 21.00 19.88 12.42
CA PRO A 153 21.29 19.37 13.76
C PRO A 153 20.71 17.97 13.99
N ARG A 154 20.00 17.40 13.02
CA ARG A 154 19.31 16.12 13.19
C ARG A 154 20.29 14.96 13.19
N ASP A 155 20.10 14.04 14.12
CA ASP A 155 20.90 12.83 14.19
C ASP A 155 20.63 11.93 12.96
N ARG A 156 21.68 11.68 12.18
CA ARG A 156 21.64 10.77 11.03
C ARG A 156 21.47 9.32 11.46
N GLY A 157 21.97 8.95 12.64
CA GLY A 157 21.98 7.57 13.12
C GLY A 157 22.63 6.62 12.09
N ILE A 158 21.84 5.65 11.62
CA ILE A 158 22.28 4.62 10.65
C ILE A 158 22.03 4.98 9.18
N ALA A 159 21.49 6.17 8.90
CA ALA A 159 21.19 6.58 7.53
C ALA A 159 22.47 6.84 6.71
N ASP A 160 22.44 6.46 5.43
CA ASP A 160 23.56 6.68 4.51
C ASP A 160 23.83 8.17 4.28
N GLU A 161 25.05 8.51 3.87
CA GLU A 161 25.40 9.86 3.41
C GLU A 161 24.50 10.30 2.24
N GLY A 162 23.94 11.51 2.32
CA GLY A 162 23.00 12.04 1.32
C GLY A 162 21.52 11.71 1.56
N GLU A 163 21.18 10.80 2.48
CA GLU A 163 19.79 10.67 2.96
C GLU A 163 19.42 11.89 3.82
N VAL A 164 18.26 12.48 3.55
CA VAL A 164 17.77 13.71 4.22
C VAL A 164 16.50 13.48 5.03
N GLY A 165 15.84 12.33 4.87
CA GLY A 165 14.70 11.89 5.68
C GLY A 165 15.13 11.39 7.05
N LEU A 166 15.62 12.29 7.90
CA LEU A 166 16.20 11.98 9.21
C LEU A 166 15.18 11.99 10.36
N GLY A 167 13.94 12.40 10.06
CA GLY A 167 12.90 12.73 11.03
C GLY A 167 12.95 14.20 11.44
N PRO A 168 12.17 14.60 12.46
CA PRO A 168 12.09 15.99 12.89
C PRO A 168 13.32 16.42 13.69
N LEU A 169 13.41 17.73 13.92
CA LEU A 169 14.33 18.33 14.88
C LEU A 169 14.22 17.63 16.25
N PRO A 170 15.32 17.55 17.01
CA PRO A 170 15.25 17.24 18.42
C PRO A 170 14.24 18.17 19.11
N THR A 171 13.34 17.61 19.92
CA THR A 171 12.20 18.35 20.53
C THR A 171 12.61 19.57 21.34
N LYS A 172 13.84 19.57 21.90
CA LYS A 172 14.43 20.72 22.59
C LYS A 172 14.74 21.93 21.68
N LEU A 173 14.90 21.70 20.38
CA LEU A 173 15.16 22.74 19.38
C LEU A 173 13.84 23.20 18.74
N GLY A 174 12.97 22.25 18.42
CA GLY A 174 11.61 22.56 18.00
C GLY A 174 10.77 21.31 17.75
N ALA A 175 9.46 21.51 17.66
CA ALA A 175 8.49 20.44 17.42
C ALA A 175 7.31 20.92 16.58
N TRP A 176 6.98 20.20 15.51
CA TRP A 176 5.76 20.38 14.74
C TRP A 176 4.53 19.96 15.56
N LYS A 177 3.47 20.76 15.58
CA LYS A 177 2.24 20.46 16.34
C LYS A 177 1.03 20.18 15.46
N GLY A 178 0.98 20.78 14.28
CA GLY A 178 -0.12 20.56 13.35
C GLY A 178 -0.42 21.80 12.55
N LEU A 179 -1.47 21.71 11.74
CA LEU A 179 -1.97 22.84 10.97
C LEU A 179 -3.47 22.97 11.14
N ARG A 180 -3.94 24.21 11.14
CA ARG A 180 -5.34 24.58 11.31
C ARG A 180 -5.85 25.28 10.07
N LEU A 181 -7.06 24.95 9.64
CA LEU A 181 -7.76 25.70 8.61
C LEU A 181 -8.30 27.01 9.20
N ILE A 182 -8.05 28.13 8.52
CA ILE A 182 -8.49 29.46 8.97
C ILE A 182 -8.95 30.29 7.77
N GLY A 183 -10.18 30.79 7.78
CA GLY A 183 -10.76 31.42 6.59
C GLY A 183 -10.59 30.54 5.34
N ASP A 184 -9.91 31.06 4.32
CA ASP A 184 -9.55 30.35 3.09
C ASP A 184 -8.08 29.87 3.05
N GLY A 185 -7.37 29.91 4.18
CA GLY A 185 -5.95 29.58 4.31
C GLY A 185 -5.64 28.60 5.45
N VAL A 186 -4.38 28.59 5.88
CA VAL A 186 -3.92 27.77 7.01
C VAL A 186 -3.11 28.57 8.03
N GLN A 187 -3.14 28.10 9.28
CA GLN A 187 -2.23 28.48 10.34
C GLN A 187 -1.37 27.26 10.69
N LEU A 188 -0.05 27.42 10.60
CA LEU A 188 0.94 26.43 11.01
C LEU A 188 1.18 26.58 12.52
N GLU A 189 1.18 25.47 13.25
CA GLU A 189 1.42 25.43 14.69
C GLU A 189 2.67 24.60 15.01
N TYR A 190 3.64 25.20 15.69
CA TYR A 190 4.89 24.55 16.09
C TYR A 190 5.50 25.18 17.34
N GLU A 191 6.54 24.56 17.89
CA GLU A 191 7.32 25.08 19.01
C GLU A 191 8.77 25.26 18.60
N ILE A 192 9.41 26.34 19.09
CA ILE A 192 10.86 26.59 18.98
C ILE A 192 11.43 26.75 20.38
N ALA A 193 12.35 25.87 20.78
CA ALA A 193 12.93 25.85 22.13
C ALA A 193 11.88 25.89 23.26
N GLY A 194 10.72 25.24 23.04
CA GLY A 194 9.58 25.23 23.97
C GLY A 194 8.66 26.46 23.89
N THR A 195 8.96 27.42 23.01
CA THR A 195 8.12 28.60 22.73
C THR A 195 7.07 28.25 21.68
N PRO A 196 5.77 28.39 21.95
CA PRO A 196 4.73 28.22 20.94
C PRO A 196 4.82 29.28 19.85
N ILE A 197 4.74 28.86 18.59
CA ILE A 197 4.68 29.70 17.41
C ILE A 197 3.41 29.33 16.63
N SER A 198 2.67 30.34 16.22
CA SER A 198 1.63 30.17 15.21
C SER A 198 1.90 31.10 14.02
N GLU A 199 1.76 30.57 12.81
CA GLU A 199 2.18 31.27 11.61
C GLU A 199 1.17 31.11 10.47
N ASN A 200 0.75 32.23 9.89
CA ASN A 200 0.03 32.27 8.63
C ASN A 200 0.93 32.83 7.52
N ILE A 201 0.94 32.17 6.37
CA ILE A 201 1.73 32.55 5.20
C ILE A 201 0.78 32.84 4.04
N SER A 202 0.93 33.99 3.41
CA SER A 202 0.11 34.43 2.27
C SER A 202 0.95 35.23 1.26
N PHE A 203 0.35 35.54 0.11
CA PHE A 203 0.94 36.44 -0.87
C PHE A 203 0.03 37.65 -1.11
N SER A 204 0.60 38.85 -1.05
CA SER A 204 -0.05 40.12 -1.37
C SER A 204 0.59 40.71 -2.63
N PRO A 205 -0.19 41.22 -3.61
CA PRO A 205 0.35 41.95 -4.75
C PRO A 205 1.17 43.20 -4.37
N GLU A 206 0.88 43.81 -3.22
CA GLU A 206 1.55 45.01 -2.73
C GLU A 206 2.81 44.66 -1.90
N ASP A 207 2.72 43.69 -1.01
CA ASP A 207 3.78 43.36 -0.03
C ASP A 207 4.65 42.15 -0.41
N GLY A 208 4.26 41.41 -1.46
CA GLY A 208 4.87 40.13 -1.82
C GLY A 208 4.50 39.02 -0.83
N LEU A 209 5.49 38.22 -0.41
CA LEU A 209 5.29 37.21 0.63
C LEU A 209 4.98 37.91 1.96
N VAL A 210 3.94 37.46 2.65
CA VAL A 210 3.53 37.96 3.97
C VAL A 210 3.46 36.78 4.94
N ARG A 211 4.14 36.91 6.07
CA ARG A 211 4.16 35.96 7.19
C ARG A 211 3.64 36.68 8.43
N ASN A 212 2.49 36.28 8.94
CA ASN A 212 1.97 36.75 10.20
C ASN A 212 2.32 35.72 11.27
N ILE A 213 3.18 36.10 12.22
CA ILE A 213 3.78 35.19 13.20
C ILE A 213 3.41 35.66 14.59
N ALA A 214 2.70 34.82 15.34
CA ALA A 214 2.56 34.98 16.78
C ALA A 214 3.63 34.15 17.49
N ILE A 215 4.36 34.78 18.40
CA ILE A 215 5.45 34.18 19.18
C ILE A 215 5.06 34.30 20.65
N GLY A 216 4.94 33.16 21.33
CA GLY A 216 4.68 33.13 22.76
C GLY A 216 5.83 33.69 23.61
N PRO A 217 5.66 33.76 24.95
CA PRO A 217 6.73 34.15 25.86
C PRO A 217 7.94 33.23 25.70
N HIS A 218 9.14 33.83 25.57
CA HIS A 218 10.36 33.11 25.24
C HIS A 218 11.55 33.70 26.00
N PRO A 219 12.38 32.88 26.68
CA PRO A 219 13.41 33.36 27.61
C PRO A 219 14.72 33.82 26.94
N GLU A 220 14.92 33.49 25.67
CA GLU A 220 16.11 33.81 24.88
C GLU A 220 15.67 34.47 23.57
N ASN A 221 16.57 35.14 22.85
CA ASN A 221 16.22 35.64 21.51
C ASN A 221 15.93 34.47 20.56
N LEU A 222 15.06 34.66 19.58
CA LEU A 222 14.80 33.69 18.51
C LEU A 222 15.21 34.29 17.17
N THR A 223 15.95 33.54 16.36
CA THR A 223 16.32 33.97 15.01
C THR A 223 15.56 33.14 13.98
N LEU A 224 14.81 33.80 13.09
CA LEU A 224 14.12 33.19 11.98
C LEU A 224 14.94 33.29 10.71
N MET A 225 15.12 32.16 10.03
CA MET A 225 15.60 32.15 8.66
C MET A 225 14.45 32.46 7.71
N PHE A 226 14.56 33.56 6.97
CA PHE A 226 13.64 33.81 5.86
C PHE A 226 14.02 32.95 4.68
N GLY A 227 15.24 33.13 4.17
CA GLY A 227 15.82 32.29 3.14
C GLY A 227 16.82 33.01 2.26
N ASN A 228 17.39 32.27 1.33
CA ASN A 228 18.40 32.78 0.41
C ASN A 228 17.69 33.33 -0.82
N GLY A 229 17.81 34.64 -1.06
CA GLY A 229 17.54 35.22 -2.37
C GLY A 229 18.71 34.97 -3.32
N PRO A 230 18.64 35.41 -4.59
CA PRO A 230 19.73 35.23 -5.55
C PRO A 230 21.07 35.86 -5.14
N THR A 231 21.08 36.76 -4.15
CA THR A 231 22.28 37.52 -3.74
C THR A 231 22.56 37.53 -2.24
N ASP A 232 21.59 37.27 -1.34
CA ASP A 232 21.75 37.46 0.11
C ASP A 232 20.94 36.45 0.95
N VAL A 233 21.45 36.14 2.15
CA VAL A 233 20.75 35.40 3.21
C VAL A 233 19.92 36.39 4.02
N PHE A 234 18.60 36.24 4.04
CA PHE A 234 17.73 37.07 4.86
C PHE A 234 17.35 36.33 6.16
N ASN A 235 17.62 36.94 7.31
CA ASN A 235 17.20 36.47 8.62
C ASN A 235 16.71 37.63 9.49
N HIS A 236 15.98 37.31 10.55
CA HIS A 236 15.50 38.30 11.51
C HIS A 236 15.63 37.78 12.95
N LEU A 237 16.10 38.65 13.85
CA LEU A 237 16.22 38.38 15.27
C LEU A 237 15.01 38.96 16.01
N PHE A 238 14.26 38.09 16.68
CA PHE A 238 13.21 38.44 17.62
C PHE A 238 13.81 38.48 19.04
N PRO A 239 13.87 39.64 19.70
CA PRO A 239 14.40 39.75 21.05
C PRO A 239 13.50 39.03 22.07
N HIS A 240 14.12 38.47 23.11
CA HIS A 240 13.45 37.95 24.30
C HIS A 240 12.27 38.83 24.75
N ASP A 241 11.11 38.20 24.96
CA ASP A 241 9.90 38.84 25.45
C ASP A 241 9.15 37.88 26.41
N GLU A 242 8.66 38.41 27.54
CA GLU A 242 7.89 37.67 28.54
C GLU A 242 6.38 37.64 28.22
N THR A 243 5.97 38.26 27.10
CA THR A 243 4.59 38.35 26.64
C THR A 243 4.41 37.75 25.25
N ASP A 244 3.15 37.48 24.87
CA ASP A 244 2.82 37.12 23.50
C ASP A 244 3.08 38.31 22.56
N THR A 245 3.81 38.06 21.47
CA THR A 245 4.13 39.07 20.46
C THR A 245 3.63 38.65 19.09
N HIS A 246 3.21 39.63 18.29
CA HIS A 246 2.69 39.38 16.95
C HIS A 246 3.50 40.21 15.95
N TRP A 247 3.88 39.58 14.86
CA TRP A 247 4.79 40.17 13.88
C TRP A 247 4.23 39.96 12.48
N ARG A 248 4.23 41.04 11.71
CA ARG A 248 4.03 40.98 10.26
C ARG A 248 5.39 41.03 9.61
N VAL A 249 5.69 40.01 8.81
CA VAL A 249 6.95 39.94 8.09
C VAL A 249 6.72 39.83 6.61
N THR A 250 7.31 40.74 5.86
CA THR A 250 7.21 40.81 4.41
C THR A 250 8.59 40.68 3.78
N THR A 251 8.63 40.64 2.44
CA THR A 251 9.87 40.64 1.66
C THR A 251 10.78 41.84 1.99
N HIS A 252 10.22 42.94 2.51
CA HIS A 252 10.93 44.21 2.66
C HIS A 252 10.90 44.78 4.08
N ASN A 253 10.06 44.26 4.97
CA ASN A 253 9.86 44.82 6.30
C ASN A 253 9.58 43.74 7.34
N VAL A 254 9.98 44.02 8.59
CA VAL A 254 9.59 43.24 9.76
C VAL A 254 9.07 44.20 10.81
N GLU A 255 7.82 44.05 11.22
CA GLU A 255 7.19 44.95 12.19
C GLU A 255 6.34 44.20 13.22
N LYS A 256 6.37 44.69 14.46
CA LYS A 256 5.48 44.22 15.53
C LYS A 256 4.08 44.80 15.27
N ILE A 257 3.07 43.96 15.31
CA ILE A 257 1.67 44.31 15.08
C ILE A 257 0.81 43.95 16.29
N GLU A 258 -0.41 44.45 16.33
CA GLU A 258 -1.42 43.97 17.26
C GLU A 258 -1.92 42.57 16.84
N PRO A 259 -2.39 41.74 17.79
CA PRO A 259 -3.00 40.46 17.48
C PRO A 259 -4.12 40.60 16.45
N THR A 260 -4.08 39.77 15.41
CA THR A 260 -5.16 39.70 14.43
C THR A 260 -6.11 38.58 14.82
N GLU A 261 -7.41 38.82 14.71
CA GLU A 261 -8.42 37.79 14.98
C GLU A 261 -8.31 36.64 13.97
N THR A 262 -8.13 35.42 14.47
CA THR A 262 -8.13 34.22 13.62
C THR A 262 -9.52 33.99 13.07
N GLN A 263 -9.65 33.97 11.74
CA GLN A 263 -10.92 33.71 11.08
C GLN A 263 -11.30 32.24 11.23
N SER A 264 -12.58 31.97 11.52
CA SER A 264 -13.12 30.62 11.45
C SER A 264 -12.91 30.03 10.05
N PRO A 265 -12.62 28.73 9.93
CA PRO A 265 -12.52 28.06 8.64
C PRO A 265 -13.84 28.16 7.87
N ILE A 266 -13.74 28.17 6.54
CA ILE A 266 -14.90 28.05 5.66
C ILE A 266 -15.20 26.57 5.39
N SER A 267 -16.47 26.23 5.21
CA SER A 267 -16.83 24.90 4.69
C SER A 267 -16.40 24.79 3.22
N HIS A 268 -15.65 23.74 2.91
CA HIS A 268 -15.15 23.44 1.57
C HIS A 268 -16.10 22.52 0.80
N TRP A 269 -16.82 21.62 1.48
CA TRP A 269 -17.56 20.55 0.84
C TRP A 269 -19.04 20.54 1.26
N ASN A 270 -19.81 21.35 0.54
CA ASN A 270 -21.26 21.36 0.72
C ASN A 270 -21.92 20.09 0.20
N GLY A 271 -22.66 19.41 1.09
CA GLY A 271 -23.57 18.31 0.75
C GLY A 271 -22.99 16.92 0.98
N ALA A 272 -23.90 15.95 1.10
CA ALA A 272 -23.57 14.53 1.21
C ALA A 272 -24.05 13.78 -0.04
N ILE A 273 -23.40 12.65 -0.33
CA ILE A 273 -23.74 11.78 -1.47
C ILE A 273 -24.39 10.52 -0.92
N GLU A 274 -25.59 10.21 -1.38
CA GLU A 274 -26.32 9.00 -0.99
C GLU A 274 -26.20 7.94 -2.08
N LEU A 275 -25.72 6.76 -1.72
CA LEU A 275 -25.47 5.64 -2.61
C LEU A 275 -25.98 4.34 -1.97
N GLY A 276 -26.35 3.36 -2.79
CA GLY A 276 -26.74 2.04 -2.31
C GLY A 276 -25.61 1.02 -2.40
N SER A 277 -25.95 -0.24 -2.11
CA SER A 277 -25.12 -1.40 -2.43
C SER A 277 -25.76 -2.28 -3.50
N SER A 278 -24.97 -3.21 -4.03
CA SER A 278 -25.44 -4.26 -4.92
C SER A 278 -24.78 -5.59 -4.55
N PRO A 279 -25.45 -6.74 -4.75
CA PRO A 279 -24.79 -8.04 -4.58
C PRO A 279 -23.59 -8.17 -5.52
N ALA A 280 -22.43 -8.53 -4.97
CA ALA A 280 -21.23 -8.72 -5.76
C ALA A 280 -21.25 -10.09 -6.45
N LYS A 281 -20.64 -10.16 -7.64
CA LYS A 281 -20.59 -11.38 -8.50
C LYS A 281 -19.91 -12.56 -7.82
N ASN A 282 -19.06 -12.32 -6.84
CA ASN A 282 -18.35 -13.34 -6.08
C ASN A 282 -19.11 -13.86 -4.86
N SER A 283 -20.37 -13.47 -4.66
CA SER A 283 -21.23 -14.12 -3.67
C SER A 283 -21.32 -15.63 -3.94
N THR A 284 -21.29 -16.42 -2.87
CA THR A 284 -21.45 -17.88 -2.91
C THR A 284 -22.71 -18.28 -2.15
N SER A 285 -23.04 -19.57 -2.15
CA SER A 285 -24.13 -20.05 -1.30
C SER A 285 -23.86 -19.80 0.19
N ALA A 286 -22.60 -19.89 0.64
CA ALA A 286 -22.20 -19.77 2.05
C ALA A 286 -21.91 -18.33 2.51
N LEU A 287 -21.42 -17.48 1.60
CA LEU A 287 -21.02 -16.10 1.88
C LEU A 287 -21.71 -15.14 0.91
N ALA A 288 -22.53 -14.25 1.44
CA ALA A 288 -23.04 -13.11 0.70
C ALA A 288 -22.03 -11.97 0.72
N VAL A 289 -21.82 -11.35 -0.44
CA VAL A 289 -20.95 -10.18 -0.59
C VAL A 289 -21.78 -9.02 -1.12
N ASP A 290 -21.89 -7.96 -0.33
CA ASP A 290 -22.51 -6.70 -0.75
C ASP A 290 -21.38 -5.75 -1.19
N LYS A 291 -21.40 -5.30 -2.45
CA LYS A 291 -20.50 -4.25 -2.94
C LYS A 291 -21.19 -2.90 -2.79
N LEU A 292 -20.62 -2.02 -1.99
CA LEU A 292 -21.11 -0.66 -1.85
C LEU A 292 -20.70 0.16 -3.06
N ALA A 293 -21.62 0.99 -3.55
CA ALA A 293 -21.25 2.06 -4.46
C ALA A 293 -20.46 3.12 -3.69
N ILE A 294 -19.38 3.59 -4.31
CA ILE A 294 -18.51 4.65 -3.81
C ILE A 294 -18.78 5.93 -4.62
N PRO A 295 -18.47 7.13 -4.10
CA PRO A 295 -18.71 8.40 -4.81
C PRO A 295 -17.68 8.65 -5.92
N ASP A 296 -17.52 7.72 -6.86
CA ASP A 296 -16.63 7.84 -8.02
C ASP A 296 -17.09 8.90 -9.03
N HIS A 297 -18.40 9.19 -9.06
CA HIS A 297 -19.00 10.34 -9.73
C HIS A 297 -19.47 11.38 -8.70
N ASN A 298 -18.54 12.23 -8.26
CA ASN A 298 -18.81 13.28 -7.27
C ASN A 298 -18.70 14.71 -7.86
N PRO A 299 -19.32 15.73 -7.22
CA PRO A 299 -19.30 17.11 -7.70
C PRO A 299 -17.89 17.71 -7.85
N TRP A 300 -16.94 17.25 -7.03
CA TRP A 300 -15.55 17.70 -7.03
C TRP A 300 -14.68 16.98 -8.09
N LYS A 301 -15.24 15.99 -8.80
CA LYS A 301 -14.54 15.12 -9.75
C LYS A 301 -13.25 14.54 -9.16
N ARG A 302 -13.28 14.20 -7.87
CA ARG A 302 -12.18 13.55 -7.15
C ARG A 302 -12.14 12.07 -7.48
N ASN A 303 -10.95 11.51 -7.63
CA ASN A 303 -10.80 10.05 -7.66
C ASN A 303 -10.88 9.53 -6.22
N VAL A 304 -11.73 8.52 -5.98
CA VAL A 304 -11.97 7.95 -4.65
C VAL A 304 -11.31 6.58 -4.59
N ARG A 305 -10.00 6.57 -4.30
CA ARG A 305 -9.19 5.34 -4.22
C ARG A 305 -8.95 4.93 -2.78
N LEU A 306 -9.86 4.12 -2.23
CA LEU A 306 -9.85 3.72 -0.83
C LEU A 306 -8.58 2.93 -0.47
N SER A 307 -7.87 3.36 0.58
CA SER A 307 -6.59 2.78 1.01
C SER A 307 -6.55 2.41 2.50
N GLY A 308 -7.47 2.94 3.31
CA GLY A 308 -7.56 2.78 4.76
C GLY A 308 -8.96 3.05 5.26
N PHE A 309 -9.42 2.33 6.29
CA PHE A 309 -10.66 2.65 6.99
C PHE A 309 -10.73 1.97 8.35
N ASP A 310 -11.61 2.51 9.19
CA ASP A 310 -12.03 1.89 10.44
C ASP A 310 -13.45 2.33 10.83
N PHE A 311 -14.02 1.67 11.84
CA PHE A 311 -15.36 1.93 12.36
C PHE A 311 -15.31 2.70 13.69
N PHE A 312 -16.26 3.62 13.83
CA PHE A 312 -16.64 4.18 15.12
C PHE A 312 -17.43 3.16 15.94
N SER A 313 -17.48 3.36 17.25
CA SER A 313 -18.25 2.54 18.18
C SER A 313 -19.74 2.47 17.84
N ASP A 314 -20.26 3.50 17.16
CA ASP A 314 -21.65 3.60 16.72
C ASP A 314 -21.93 2.98 15.33
N GLY A 315 -20.93 2.38 14.69
CA GLY A 315 -21.05 1.72 13.38
C GLY A 315 -20.93 2.65 12.17
N ARG A 316 -20.69 3.95 12.34
CA ARG A 316 -20.19 4.79 11.24
C ARG A 316 -18.76 4.39 10.89
N ALA A 317 -18.25 4.83 9.74
CA ALA A 317 -16.87 4.62 9.34
C ALA A 317 -16.20 5.90 8.87
N ALA A 318 -14.88 5.97 9.04
CA ALA A 318 -14.02 6.92 8.33
C ALA A 318 -13.14 6.14 7.34
N LEU A 319 -13.00 6.63 6.11
CA LEU A 319 -12.18 6.00 5.07
C LEU A 319 -11.21 7.02 4.49
N CYS A 320 -9.92 6.71 4.45
CA CYS A 320 -8.93 7.50 3.72
C CYS A 320 -8.76 7.02 2.28
N THR A 321 -8.50 7.95 1.38
CA THR A 321 -8.10 7.68 0.00
C THR A 321 -6.60 7.81 -0.14
N PHE A 322 -6.00 7.04 -1.04
CA PHE A 322 -4.57 7.15 -1.38
C PHE A 322 -4.18 8.56 -1.88
N ASP A 323 -5.17 9.36 -2.27
CA ASP A 323 -5.01 10.70 -2.81
C ASP A 323 -4.93 11.79 -1.75
N GLY A 324 -5.26 11.49 -0.49
CA GLY A 324 -5.14 12.42 0.63
C GLY A 324 -6.47 12.84 1.27
N ASP A 325 -7.59 12.28 0.81
CA ASP A 325 -8.93 12.60 1.32
C ASP A 325 -9.35 11.67 2.46
N VAL A 326 -10.19 12.15 3.37
CA VAL A 326 -10.94 11.32 4.33
C VAL A 326 -12.43 11.54 4.13
N TRP A 327 -13.19 10.44 4.10
CA TRP A 327 -14.64 10.42 3.96
C TRP A 327 -15.29 9.81 5.19
N MET A 328 -16.33 10.46 5.68
CA MET A 328 -17.22 9.94 6.70
C MET A 328 -18.39 9.21 6.04
N VAL A 329 -18.70 8.02 6.54
CA VAL A 329 -19.72 7.14 5.97
C VAL A 329 -20.68 6.66 7.04
N THR A 330 -21.98 6.83 6.78
CA THR A 330 -23.06 6.46 7.68
C THR A 330 -24.11 5.60 6.98
N GLY A 331 -24.91 4.87 7.74
CA GLY A 331 -25.92 3.95 7.18
C GLY A 331 -25.35 2.58 6.83
N LEU A 332 -24.30 2.13 7.51
CA LEU A 332 -23.63 0.84 7.28
C LEU A 332 -24.28 -0.34 8.03
N GLY A 333 -25.59 -0.24 8.31
CA GLY A 333 -26.35 -1.29 8.99
C GLY A 333 -26.87 -2.39 8.06
N ASP A 334 -27.94 -3.08 8.48
CA ASP A 334 -28.53 -4.17 7.70
C ASP A 334 -29.03 -3.72 6.32
N ASP A 335 -29.68 -2.56 6.27
CA ASP A 335 -30.18 -1.93 5.03
C ASP A 335 -29.13 -0.99 4.43
N LEU A 336 -28.50 -1.46 3.35
CA LEU A 336 -27.51 -0.72 2.57
C LEU A 336 -28.11 -0.06 1.31
N THR A 337 -29.43 0.14 1.24
CA THR A 337 -30.05 0.87 0.11
C THR A 337 -29.72 2.36 0.12
N LYS A 338 -29.37 2.91 1.29
CA LYS A 338 -29.03 4.32 1.49
C LYS A 338 -27.84 4.47 2.46
N VAL A 339 -26.65 4.52 1.89
CA VAL A 339 -25.38 4.85 2.55
C VAL A 339 -25.01 6.29 2.22
N THR A 340 -24.69 7.08 3.24
CA THR A 340 -24.36 8.51 3.08
C THR A 340 -22.86 8.72 3.20
N TRP A 341 -22.28 9.41 2.22
CA TRP A 341 -20.86 9.76 2.15
C TRP A 341 -20.69 11.28 2.26
N LYS A 342 -19.82 11.72 3.17
CA LYS A 342 -19.45 13.14 3.32
C LYS A 342 -17.94 13.27 3.33
N ARG A 343 -17.39 14.23 2.56
CA ARG A 343 -15.96 14.57 2.65
C ARG A 343 -15.69 15.24 3.99
N HIS A 344 -14.61 14.84 4.63
CA HIS A 344 -14.29 15.23 6.00
C HIS A 344 -12.92 15.89 6.09
N ALA A 345 -11.93 15.40 5.32
CA ALA A 345 -10.61 15.99 5.25
C ALA A 345 -10.00 15.88 3.84
N SER A 346 -9.00 16.71 3.54
CA SER A 346 -8.16 16.65 2.34
C SER A 346 -6.73 17.07 2.67
N GLY A 347 -5.81 16.87 1.73
CA GLY A 347 -4.44 17.37 1.83
C GLY A 347 -3.42 16.43 2.49
N LEU A 348 -3.78 15.21 2.89
CA LEU A 348 -2.83 14.22 3.41
C LEU A 348 -1.95 13.61 2.29
N ASN A 349 -0.74 13.18 2.61
CA ASN A 349 0.23 12.67 1.63
C ASN A 349 0.28 11.13 1.59
N GLU A 350 -0.33 10.54 0.56
CA GLU A 350 -0.35 9.08 0.32
C GLU A 350 -0.77 8.25 1.55
N PRO A 351 -1.91 8.57 2.23
CA PRO A 351 -2.32 7.81 3.40
C PRO A 351 -2.72 6.39 3.00
N MET A 352 -2.30 5.43 3.80
CA MET A 352 -2.54 3.99 3.58
C MET A 352 -2.90 3.24 4.87
N GLY A 353 -3.07 3.96 5.98
CA GLY A 353 -3.55 3.40 7.24
C GLY A 353 -4.49 4.39 7.93
N LEU A 354 -5.59 3.89 8.47
CA LEU A 354 -6.52 4.65 9.31
C LEU A 354 -6.96 3.73 10.45
N GLU A 355 -6.92 4.23 11.68
CA GLU A 355 -7.39 3.55 12.88
C GLU A 355 -8.29 4.53 13.66
N ILE A 356 -9.39 4.02 14.22
CA ILE A 356 -10.23 4.78 15.15
C ILE A 356 -9.99 4.24 16.57
N VAL A 357 -9.53 5.13 17.45
CA VAL A 357 -9.31 4.81 18.88
C VAL A 357 -10.09 5.81 19.70
N ASP A 358 -10.94 5.31 20.60
CA ASP A 358 -11.82 6.14 21.43
C ASP A 358 -12.70 7.11 20.61
N ASP A 359 -13.17 6.65 19.44
CA ASP A 359 -13.94 7.43 18.45
C ASP A 359 -13.18 8.63 17.85
N GLU A 360 -11.84 8.60 17.91
CA GLU A 360 -10.96 9.62 17.32
C GLU A 360 -10.20 9.04 16.12
N ILE A 361 -10.08 9.83 15.06
CA ILE A 361 -9.51 9.37 13.78
C ILE A 361 -8.00 9.60 13.77
N TYR A 362 -7.23 8.52 13.59
CA TYR A 362 -5.79 8.55 13.38
C TYR A 362 -5.46 8.07 11.97
N VAL A 363 -4.74 8.88 11.20
CA VAL A 363 -4.33 8.55 9.82
C VAL A 363 -2.82 8.43 9.76
N PHE A 364 -2.33 7.30 9.24
CA PHE A 364 -0.92 7.08 8.95
C PHE A 364 -0.64 7.31 7.46
N SER A 365 0.24 8.27 7.19
CA SER A 365 0.61 8.72 5.86
C SER A 365 2.12 9.01 5.79
N ARG A 366 2.58 9.54 4.65
CA ARG A 366 3.93 10.10 4.54
C ARG A 366 4.12 11.40 5.35
N ASP A 367 3.10 11.89 6.04
CA ASP A 367 3.18 13.05 6.95
C ASP A 367 3.47 12.62 8.40
N GLY A 368 3.21 11.35 8.74
CA GLY A 368 3.34 10.80 10.08
C GLY A 368 2.01 10.19 10.50
N VAL A 369 1.76 10.15 11.81
CA VAL A 369 0.42 9.88 12.35
C VAL A 369 -0.24 11.22 12.61
N VAL A 370 -1.31 11.51 11.86
CA VAL A 370 -2.12 12.72 12.00
C VAL A 370 -3.41 12.35 12.70
N ARG A 371 -3.80 13.13 13.71
CA ARG A 371 -5.10 13.02 14.36
C ARG A 371 -6.00 14.16 13.86
N LEU A 372 -7.22 13.82 13.47
CA LEU A 372 -8.13 14.74 12.83
C LEU A 372 -9.19 15.23 13.81
N HIS A 373 -9.40 16.55 13.87
CA HIS A 373 -10.36 17.20 14.75
C HIS A 373 -11.35 18.07 13.98
N ASP A 374 -12.63 17.83 14.20
CA ASP A 374 -13.74 18.70 13.85
C ASP A 374 -14.15 19.44 15.12
N GLU A 375 -13.64 20.66 15.30
CA GLU A 375 -13.79 21.45 16.52
C GLU A 375 -15.11 22.24 16.53
N ASN A 376 -15.62 22.54 15.34
CA ASN A 376 -16.84 23.34 15.15
C ASN A 376 -18.11 22.46 14.96
N ALA A 377 -17.94 21.14 14.85
CA ALA A 377 -18.97 20.12 14.64
C ALA A 377 -19.79 20.28 13.34
N ASP A 378 -19.19 20.86 12.30
CA ASP A 378 -19.82 21.01 10.98
C ASP A 378 -19.61 19.78 10.09
N GLY A 379 -18.80 18.80 10.51
CA GLY A 379 -18.48 17.57 9.80
C GLY A 379 -17.27 17.67 8.86
N GLU A 380 -16.49 18.75 8.90
CA GLU A 380 -15.19 18.93 8.24
C GLU A 380 -14.08 19.09 9.30
N VAL A 381 -12.85 18.72 8.95
CA VAL A 381 -11.70 18.81 9.87
C VAL A 381 -11.16 20.24 9.89
N ASP A 382 -11.10 20.83 11.09
CA ASP A 382 -10.53 22.15 11.34
C ASP A 382 -9.03 22.07 11.71
N PHE A 383 -8.63 21.03 12.45
CA PHE A 383 -7.26 20.88 12.95
C PHE A 383 -6.69 19.49 12.62
N TYR A 384 -5.56 19.50 11.92
CA TYR A 384 -4.77 18.32 11.58
C TYR A 384 -3.60 18.25 12.58
N GLU A 385 -3.85 17.62 13.73
CA GLU A 385 -2.87 17.47 14.79
C GLU A 385 -1.75 16.51 14.36
N ASN A 386 -0.51 16.95 14.53
CA ASN A 386 0.64 16.06 14.47
C ASN A 386 0.72 15.22 15.74
N PHE A 387 0.03 14.08 15.76
CA PHE A 387 0.15 13.14 16.86
C PHE A 387 1.57 12.56 16.96
N CYS A 388 2.17 12.20 15.81
CA CYS A 388 3.56 11.75 15.78
C CYS A 388 4.19 11.82 14.38
N ASN A 389 5.23 12.66 14.20
CA ASN A 389 6.13 12.63 13.03
C ASN A 389 7.55 12.14 13.37
N LEU A 390 7.78 11.66 14.60
CA LEU A 390 9.11 11.26 15.08
C LEU A 390 9.74 10.10 14.30
N VAL A 391 8.91 9.22 13.75
CA VAL A 391 9.35 8.11 12.89
C VAL A 391 9.84 8.69 11.55
N PRO A 392 11.12 8.53 11.16
CA PRO A 392 11.64 9.18 9.94
C PRO A 392 10.97 8.68 8.66
N GLN A 393 10.67 9.60 7.75
CA GLN A 393 10.18 9.33 6.40
C GLN A 393 11.18 9.84 5.38
N THR A 394 11.57 9.01 4.42
CA THR A 394 12.46 9.45 3.34
C THR A 394 11.71 9.89 2.09
N ALA A 395 12.44 10.45 1.13
CA ALA A 395 11.92 10.81 -0.18
C ALA A 395 11.75 9.60 -1.14
N GLU A 396 12.08 8.38 -0.72
CA GLU A 396 11.94 7.19 -1.56
C GLU A 396 10.46 6.93 -1.90
N THR A 397 10.16 6.80 -3.20
CA THR A 397 8.78 6.63 -3.71
C THR A 397 8.16 5.27 -3.38
N ARG A 398 8.97 4.31 -2.90
CA ARG A 398 8.54 2.96 -2.49
C ARG A 398 8.55 2.73 -0.97
N GLU A 399 8.74 3.79 -0.20
CA GLU A 399 8.62 3.77 1.26
C GLU A 399 7.21 4.21 1.67
N PHE A 400 6.25 3.29 1.59
CA PHE A 400 4.83 3.55 1.88
C PHE A 400 4.50 3.44 3.39
N ALA A 401 3.46 4.16 3.80
CA ALA A 401 2.85 4.13 5.13
C ALA A 401 1.89 2.92 5.26
N MET A 402 2.44 1.71 5.15
CA MET A 402 1.68 0.52 4.79
C MET A 402 0.54 0.15 5.74
N ASP A 403 0.72 0.30 7.05
CA ASP A 403 -0.33 -0.04 8.03
C ASP A 403 -0.15 0.66 9.38
N ILE A 404 -1.27 0.85 10.08
CA ILE A 404 -1.37 1.33 11.46
C ILE A 404 -2.35 0.43 12.21
N TYR A 405 -2.03 0.07 13.45
CA TYR A 405 -2.93 -0.64 14.36
C TYR A 405 -2.73 -0.13 15.79
N ALA A 406 -3.83 -0.01 16.53
CA ALA A 406 -3.78 0.26 17.96
C ALA A 406 -2.99 -0.85 18.69
N LYS A 407 -2.11 -0.44 19.59
CA LYS A 407 -1.31 -1.37 20.41
C LYS A 407 -2.05 -1.68 21.71
N PRO A 408 -2.08 -2.96 22.17
CA PRO A 408 -2.53 -3.29 23.52
C PRO A 408 -1.76 -2.47 24.57
N GLY A 409 -2.49 -1.76 25.43
CA GLY A 409 -1.90 -0.84 26.42
C GLY A 409 -1.63 0.58 25.93
N GLY A 410 -2.05 0.93 24.71
CA GLY A 410 -2.02 2.28 24.16
C GLY A 410 -0.85 2.56 23.20
N GLY A 411 -1.05 3.53 22.32
CA GLY A 411 -0.13 3.84 21.21
C GLY A 411 -0.40 2.97 19.98
N PHE A 412 0.57 2.89 19.08
CA PHE A 412 0.38 2.26 17.77
C PHE A 412 1.54 1.38 17.35
N TYR A 413 1.24 0.35 16.56
CA TYR A 413 2.19 -0.29 15.68
C TYR A 413 2.08 0.29 14.28
N LEU A 414 3.21 0.58 13.64
CA LEU A 414 3.29 1.02 12.25
C LEU A 414 4.09 0.02 11.41
N ALA A 415 3.60 -0.27 10.21
CA ALA A 415 4.35 -1.02 9.20
C ALA A 415 4.91 -0.06 8.14
N LYS A 416 6.23 0.01 7.99
CA LYS A 416 6.88 0.86 6.97
C LYS A 416 7.49 0.04 5.84
N GLY A 417 7.17 0.45 4.61
CA GLY A 417 7.82 -0.06 3.40
C GLY A 417 9.34 0.07 3.46
N GLY A 418 10.03 -0.90 2.85
CA GLY A 418 11.47 -0.85 2.64
C GLY A 418 11.84 0.03 1.46
N GLN A 419 13.01 0.67 1.53
CA GLN A 419 13.56 1.36 0.37
C GLN A 419 14.07 0.35 -0.63
N ILE A 420 13.69 0.52 -1.90
CA ILE A 420 14.08 -0.43 -2.94
C ILE A 420 15.32 0.08 -3.70
N GLY A 421 15.42 1.37 -4.02
CA GLY A 421 16.30 1.83 -5.11
C GLY A 421 17.38 2.86 -4.78
N THR A 422 17.36 3.49 -3.60
CA THR A 422 18.30 4.59 -3.26
C THR A 422 19.09 4.33 -2.00
N THR A 423 19.13 5.28 -1.06
CA THR A 423 19.89 5.24 0.20
C THR A 423 19.27 4.24 1.17
N ARG A 424 19.93 4.03 2.32
CA ARG A 424 19.35 3.49 3.55
C ARG A 424 18.94 4.64 4.46
N GLY A 425 17.73 4.58 5.01
CA GLY A 425 17.26 5.50 6.05
C GLY A 425 17.20 4.87 7.44
N LYS A 426 16.62 5.59 8.41
CA LYS A 426 16.62 5.19 9.82
C LYS A 426 15.59 4.12 10.18
N ALA A 427 14.44 4.10 9.50
CA ALA A 427 13.27 3.31 9.89
C ALA A 427 12.57 2.62 8.71
N ASN A 428 13.24 2.43 7.59
CA ASN A 428 12.66 1.76 6.42
C ASN A 428 12.69 0.24 6.56
N GLY A 429 11.67 -0.42 6.02
CA GLY A 429 11.58 -1.87 6.07
C GLY A 429 11.48 -2.40 7.50
N THR A 430 10.70 -1.71 8.33
CA THR A 430 10.57 -2.01 9.76
C THR A 430 9.11 -2.08 10.19
N ILE A 431 8.90 -2.78 11.30
CA ILE A 431 7.73 -2.61 12.15
C ILE A 431 8.15 -1.73 13.32
N VAL A 432 7.39 -0.67 13.58
CA VAL A 432 7.69 0.37 14.58
C VAL A 432 6.61 0.37 15.65
N GLU A 433 6.98 0.66 16.89
CA GLU A 433 6.04 0.98 17.97
C GLU A 433 6.11 2.47 18.33
N ILE A 434 4.96 3.08 18.60
CA ILE A 434 4.78 4.45 19.11
C ILE A 434 4.16 4.38 20.50
N SER A 435 4.56 5.30 21.41
CA SER A 435 3.95 5.43 22.73
C SER A 435 2.53 6.01 22.68
N ALA A 436 1.75 5.80 23.74
CA ALA A 436 0.36 6.27 23.83
C ALA A 436 0.21 7.80 23.69
N ASP A 437 1.23 8.57 24.03
CA ASP A 437 1.26 10.03 23.90
C ASP A 437 1.86 10.52 22.57
N GLY A 438 2.30 9.61 21.69
CA GLY A 438 2.95 9.96 20.42
C GLY A 438 4.38 10.48 20.54
N ARG A 439 4.94 10.61 21.74
CA ARG A 439 6.20 11.34 22.00
C ARG A 439 7.46 10.47 21.98
N SER A 440 7.32 9.17 21.79
CA SER A 440 8.46 8.26 21.63
C SER A 440 8.13 7.14 20.65
N TRP A 441 9.17 6.60 20.03
CA TRP A 441 9.05 5.50 19.07
C TRP A 441 10.26 4.56 19.17
N GLY A 442 10.09 3.34 18.65
CA GLY A 442 11.16 2.36 18.59
C GLY A 442 10.95 1.34 17.48
N ILE A 443 12.04 0.82 16.93
CA ILE A 443 11.98 -0.28 15.96
C ILE A 443 11.74 -1.58 16.70
N LEU A 444 10.63 -2.25 16.38
CA LEU A 444 10.30 -3.56 16.93
C LEU A 444 11.00 -4.67 16.14
N ALA A 445 10.95 -4.61 14.80
CA ALA A 445 11.54 -5.60 13.91
C ALA A 445 12.03 -4.97 12.60
N THR A 446 12.98 -5.63 11.93
CA THR A 446 13.63 -5.15 10.69
C THR A 446 13.53 -6.18 9.55
N GLY A 447 13.98 -5.82 8.35
CA GLY A 447 14.06 -6.73 7.21
C GLY A 447 12.70 -6.96 6.51
N MET A 448 11.82 -5.97 6.57
CA MET A 448 10.56 -5.95 5.82
C MET A 448 10.73 -5.31 4.45
N ARG A 449 10.09 -5.87 3.42
CA ARG A 449 10.14 -5.30 2.07
C ARG A 449 9.00 -4.32 1.81
N GLN A 450 7.76 -4.79 1.91
CA GLN A 450 6.51 -4.05 1.80
C GLN A 450 5.50 -4.73 2.75
N PRO A 451 5.68 -4.55 4.08
CA PRO A 451 4.91 -5.26 5.09
C PRO A 451 3.49 -4.71 5.22
N TYR A 452 2.52 -5.55 5.55
CA TYR A 452 1.25 -5.12 6.15
C TYR A 452 1.03 -5.86 7.45
N ALA A 453 0.60 -5.15 8.49
CA ALA A 453 0.43 -5.72 9.83
C ALA A 453 -0.99 -6.28 10.06
N GLY A 454 -1.14 -7.01 11.15
CA GLY A 454 -2.41 -7.35 11.78
C GLY A 454 -2.19 -7.58 13.27
N VAL A 455 -3.14 -7.15 14.11
CA VAL A 455 -3.06 -7.29 15.57
C VAL A 455 -4.25 -8.09 16.07
N ASP A 456 -3.98 -9.14 16.83
CA ASP A 456 -4.99 -9.79 17.64
C ASP A 456 -5.09 -9.07 18.99
N TYR A 457 -6.15 -8.29 19.20
CA TYR A 457 -6.28 -7.49 20.42
C TYR A 457 -6.53 -8.33 21.67
N GLU A 458 -7.03 -9.57 21.54
CA GLU A 458 -7.27 -10.45 22.69
C GLU A 458 -5.97 -11.00 23.27
N THR A 459 -5.04 -11.40 22.39
CA THR A 459 -3.79 -12.05 22.77
C THR A 459 -2.58 -11.11 22.73
N GLY A 460 -2.70 -9.99 22.03
CA GLY A 460 -1.60 -9.08 21.70
C GLY A 460 -0.67 -9.60 20.61
N LEU A 461 -1.05 -10.68 19.90
CA LEU A 461 -0.25 -11.26 18.83
C LEU A 461 -0.17 -10.31 17.63
N LEU A 462 1.03 -9.87 17.29
CA LEU A 462 1.31 -9.07 16.11
C LEU A 462 1.76 -9.97 14.96
N THR A 463 1.04 -9.90 13.85
CA THR A 463 1.39 -10.59 12.61
C THR A 463 1.73 -9.59 11.51
N SER A 464 2.44 -10.05 10.48
CA SER A 464 2.65 -9.25 9.28
C SER A 464 2.68 -10.15 8.05
N SER A 465 2.03 -9.72 6.98
CA SER A 465 2.36 -10.19 5.64
C SER A 465 3.51 -9.35 5.05
N ASP A 466 4.06 -9.78 3.93
CA ASP A 466 5.01 -9.00 3.13
C ASP A 466 4.80 -9.34 1.64
N GLN A 467 5.34 -8.55 0.72
CA GLN A 467 5.24 -8.83 -0.72
C GLN A 467 6.46 -9.58 -1.23
N GLN A 468 6.22 -10.60 -2.06
CA GLN A 468 7.27 -11.31 -2.79
C GLN A 468 8.17 -10.32 -3.57
N GLY A 469 9.47 -10.58 -3.57
CA GLY A 469 10.47 -9.82 -4.31
C GLY A 469 11.87 -10.18 -3.88
N ASN A 470 12.79 -9.22 -3.89
CA ASN A 470 14.15 -9.41 -3.37
C ASN A 470 14.08 -9.92 -1.92
N TRP A 471 14.81 -10.99 -1.61
CA TRP A 471 14.86 -11.64 -0.29
C TRP A 471 13.53 -12.21 0.22
N LYS A 472 12.47 -12.17 -0.58
CA LYS A 472 11.14 -12.66 -0.23
C LYS A 472 10.72 -13.66 -1.32
N PRO A 473 11.09 -14.95 -1.20
CA PRO A 473 10.94 -15.91 -2.28
C PRO A 473 9.48 -16.16 -2.69
N ALA A 474 8.57 -16.12 -1.72
CA ALA A 474 7.12 -16.21 -1.85
C ALA A 474 6.49 -15.17 -0.90
N THR A 475 5.16 -15.05 -0.85
CA THR A 475 4.48 -14.14 0.09
C THR A 475 4.52 -14.76 1.49
N PRO A 476 5.22 -14.17 2.46
CA PRO A 476 5.29 -14.69 3.82
C PRO A 476 4.14 -14.20 4.70
N ILE A 477 3.85 -14.99 5.74
CA ILE A 477 3.10 -14.58 6.93
C ILE A 477 4.02 -14.76 8.13
N TYR A 478 4.34 -13.66 8.79
CA TYR A 478 5.19 -13.60 9.97
C TYR A 478 4.35 -13.47 11.25
N VAL A 479 4.81 -14.12 12.30
CA VAL A 479 4.55 -13.69 13.67
C VAL A 479 5.70 -12.75 14.06
N ILE A 480 5.38 -11.52 14.45
CA ILE A 480 6.37 -10.47 14.70
C ILE A 480 6.91 -10.58 16.11
N GLU A 481 8.23 -10.67 16.22
CA GLU A 481 8.95 -10.75 17.48
C GLU A 481 9.98 -9.62 17.59
N LYS A 482 10.10 -9.03 18.78
CA LYS A 482 11.01 -7.92 19.04
C LYS A 482 12.46 -8.32 18.78
N GLY A 483 13.17 -7.46 18.04
CA GLY A 483 14.59 -7.62 17.72
C GLY A 483 14.89 -8.62 16.59
N LYS A 484 13.87 -9.22 15.96
CA LYS A 484 14.06 -10.13 14.83
C LYS A 484 14.23 -9.38 13.51
N HIS A 485 14.94 -10.04 12.59
CA HIS A 485 15.18 -9.59 11.22
C HIS A 485 14.55 -10.57 10.23
N TYR A 486 13.77 -10.05 9.27
CA TYR A 486 12.98 -10.85 8.32
C TYR A 486 13.54 -10.85 6.88
N GLY A 487 14.79 -10.42 6.71
CA GLY A 487 15.64 -10.78 5.56
C GLY A 487 15.73 -9.76 4.42
N PHE A 488 14.84 -8.78 4.31
CA PHE A 488 14.92 -7.80 3.22
C PHE A 488 16.12 -6.86 3.35
N LEU A 489 16.90 -6.75 2.27
CA LEU A 489 17.89 -5.70 2.05
C LEU A 489 17.58 -4.93 0.76
N ALA A 490 17.77 -3.61 0.80
CA ALA A 490 17.62 -2.71 -0.34
C ALA A 490 18.61 -3.03 -1.47
N GLU A 491 18.32 -2.59 -2.70
CA GLU A 491 19.17 -2.87 -3.88
C GLU A 491 20.61 -2.37 -3.71
N ILE A 492 20.82 -1.22 -3.05
CA ILE A 492 22.16 -0.70 -2.76
C ILE A 492 22.95 -1.57 -1.78
N LEU A 493 22.27 -2.38 -0.96
CA LEU A 493 22.86 -3.29 0.01
C LEU A 493 22.84 -4.75 -0.49
N LYS A 494 22.41 -5.00 -1.74
CA LYS A 494 22.22 -6.37 -2.27
C LYS A 494 23.47 -7.25 -2.21
N ASP A 495 24.65 -6.63 -2.26
CA ASP A 495 25.94 -7.33 -2.22
C ASP A 495 26.49 -7.46 -0.80
N GLN A 496 25.87 -6.80 0.18
CA GLN A 496 26.07 -7.03 1.62
C GLN A 496 25.24 -8.24 2.04
N THR A 497 25.53 -9.40 1.46
CA THR A 497 24.71 -10.62 1.56
C THR A 497 24.67 -11.26 2.95
N GLN A 498 25.31 -10.66 3.95
CA GLN A 498 25.24 -11.04 5.35
C GLN A 498 24.72 -9.85 6.16
N ASP A 499 23.47 -9.94 6.61
CA ASP A 499 22.98 -9.11 7.70
C ASP A 499 23.62 -9.61 9.02
N PRO A 500 24.00 -8.74 9.96
CA PRO A 500 24.50 -9.16 11.27
C PRO A 500 23.52 -10.06 12.04
N ALA A 501 22.23 -10.01 11.73
CA ALA A 501 21.21 -10.89 12.29
C ALA A 501 20.83 -12.05 11.34
N SER A 502 20.55 -13.21 11.91
CA SER A 502 19.98 -14.34 11.15
C SER A 502 18.58 -14.01 10.66
N ILE A 503 18.28 -14.37 9.42
CA ILE A 503 16.93 -14.25 8.86
C ILE A 503 15.97 -15.15 9.64
N THR A 504 14.86 -14.56 10.07
CA THR A 504 13.79 -15.25 10.79
C THR A 504 12.81 -15.88 9.80
N ASP A 505 12.49 -17.15 10.02
CA ASP A 505 11.52 -17.91 9.23
C ASP A 505 10.10 -17.33 9.39
N PRO A 506 9.29 -17.23 8.31
CA PRO A 506 7.86 -16.96 8.44
C PRO A 506 7.10 -18.18 8.95
N ALA A 507 5.94 -17.94 9.56
CA ALA A 507 5.02 -19.00 9.93
C ALA A 507 4.42 -19.70 8.69
N VAL A 508 4.14 -18.95 7.63
CA VAL A 508 3.55 -19.50 6.39
C VAL A 508 4.20 -18.86 5.17
N TRP A 509 4.54 -19.68 4.18
CA TRP A 509 4.82 -19.25 2.81
C TRP A 509 3.59 -19.49 1.94
N ILE A 510 2.98 -18.40 1.46
CA ILE A 510 1.93 -18.45 0.45
C ILE A 510 2.59 -18.45 -0.94
N PRO A 511 2.40 -19.48 -1.77
CA PRO A 511 3.06 -19.57 -3.06
C PRO A 511 2.72 -18.39 -3.97
N HIS A 512 3.69 -17.94 -4.78
CA HIS A 512 3.50 -16.78 -5.65
C HIS A 512 2.30 -16.90 -6.59
N PHE A 513 2.10 -18.07 -7.19
CA PHE A 513 0.96 -18.35 -8.07
C PHE A 513 -0.38 -18.49 -7.32
N ILE A 514 -0.38 -18.35 -6.00
CA ILE A 514 -1.55 -18.28 -5.12
C ILE A 514 -1.78 -16.84 -4.66
N ASN A 515 -0.74 -16.16 -4.19
CA ASN A 515 -0.82 -14.76 -3.85
C ASN A 515 0.48 -14.04 -4.20
N GLN A 516 0.49 -13.30 -5.32
CA GLN A 516 1.70 -12.59 -5.77
C GLN A 516 2.04 -11.40 -4.87
N SER A 517 1.02 -10.74 -4.32
CA SER A 517 1.15 -9.53 -3.53
C SER A 517 0.20 -9.61 -2.34
N GLY A 518 0.78 -9.89 -1.17
CA GLY A 518 0.07 -9.88 0.11
C GLY A 518 -0.24 -8.45 0.55
N ALA A 519 -1.42 -8.27 1.14
CA ALA A 519 -1.90 -7.03 1.73
C ALA A 519 -2.18 -7.24 3.24
N SER A 520 -3.06 -6.41 3.82
CA SER A 520 -3.33 -6.44 5.26
C SER A 520 -3.98 -7.73 5.76
N GLN A 521 -4.01 -7.87 7.08
CA GLN A 521 -4.48 -9.03 7.80
C GLN A 521 -5.53 -8.62 8.82
N VAL A 522 -6.58 -9.42 8.97
CA VAL A 522 -7.72 -9.13 9.83
C VAL A 522 -7.98 -10.30 10.74
N TRP A 523 -7.97 -10.06 12.06
CA TRP A 523 -8.42 -11.04 13.04
C TRP A 523 -9.95 -10.92 13.19
N LEU A 524 -10.66 -12.03 12.99
CA LEU A 524 -12.14 -12.07 13.08
C LEU A 524 -12.63 -12.25 14.52
N ARG A 525 -12.12 -11.41 15.42
CA ARG A 525 -12.57 -11.33 16.81
C ARG A 525 -13.92 -10.61 16.90
N ASP A 526 -14.76 -11.07 17.83
CA ASP A 526 -16.16 -10.61 18.00
C ASP A 526 -17.01 -10.64 16.71
N ALA A 527 -16.55 -11.38 15.70
CA ALA A 527 -17.21 -11.47 14.40
C ALA A 527 -18.41 -12.42 14.44
N LYS A 528 -19.33 -12.23 13.49
CA LYS A 528 -20.47 -13.11 13.22
C LYS A 528 -20.32 -13.78 11.87
N MET A 529 -19.15 -14.38 11.64
CA MET A 529 -18.71 -15.01 10.39
C MET A 529 -18.77 -16.54 10.40
N GLY A 530 -19.40 -17.14 11.42
CA GLY A 530 -19.59 -18.59 11.52
C GLY A 530 -18.28 -19.33 11.79
N SER A 531 -17.94 -20.33 10.96
CA SER A 531 -16.71 -21.13 11.11
C SER A 531 -15.40 -20.36 10.83
N LEU A 532 -15.51 -19.10 10.42
CA LEU A 532 -14.38 -18.18 10.27
C LEU A 532 -14.16 -17.31 11.51
N ASN A 533 -15.03 -17.35 12.51
CA ASN A 533 -14.80 -16.61 13.76
C ASN A 533 -13.43 -16.96 14.34
N ASP A 534 -12.80 -15.97 14.99
CA ASP A 534 -11.48 -16.07 15.62
C ASP A 534 -10.31 -16.36 14.67
N SER A 535 -10.57 -16.44 13.36
CA SER A 535 -9.56 -16.75 12.37
C SER A 535 -8.78 -15.50 11.95
N LEU A 536 -7.51 -15.69 11.60
CA LEU A 536 -6.72 -14.70 10.87
C LEU A 536 -7.04 -14.79 9.37
N ILE A 537 -7.53 -13.70 8.81
CA ILE A 537 -7.79 -13.54 7.38
C ILE A 537 -6.70 -12.71 6.73
N HIS A 538 -6.14 -13.20 5.64
CA HIS A 538 -5.13 -12.52 4.82
C HIS A 538 -5.73 -12.03 3.51
N LEU A 539 -5.37 -10.82 3.10
CA LEU A 539 -5.87 -10.18 1.88
C LEU A 539 -4.86 -10.29 0.72
N GLY A 540 -5.33 -10.69 -0.45
CA GLY A 540 -4.57 -10.69 -1.70
C GLY A 540 -4.87 -9.48 -2.57
N PHE A 541 -3.83 -8.73 -2.97
CA PHE A 541 -3.98 -7.54 -3.81
C PHE A 541 -4.01 -7.85 -5.31
N SER A 542 -3.03 -8.63 -5.79
CA SER A 542 -2.81 -8.83 -7.23
C SER A 542 -3.92 -9.64 -7.89
N ARG A 543 -4.27 -10.77 -7.27
CA ARG A 543 -5.52 -11.48 -7.51
C ARG A 543 -6.39 -11.24 -6.29
N PRO A 544 -7.46 -10.46 -6.43
CA PRO A 544 -8.30 -10.07 -5.30
C PRO A 544 -8.98 -11.28 -4.67
N GLU A 545 -8.44 -11.73 -3.54
CA GLU A 545 -8.81 -12.98 -2.86
C GLU A 545 -8.58 -12.82 -1.35
N ILE A 546 -9.37 -13.52 -0.54
CA ILE A 546 -9.17 -13.63 0.91
C ILE A 546 -8.88 -15.06 1.32
N PHE A 547 -7.96 -15.20 2.26
CA PHE A 547 -7.44 -16.49 2.69
C PHE A 547 -7.55 -16.63 4.21
N LYS A 548 -7.87 -17.84 4.68
CA LYS A 548 -7.75 -18.19 6.09
C LYS A 548 -6.31 -18.64 6.35
N ILE A 549 -5.67 -18.03 7.32
CA ILE A 549 -4.35 -18.45 7.83
C ILE A 549 -4.57 -19.37 9.03
N TYR A 550 -3.85 -20.49 9.03
CA TYR A 550 -3.76 -21.40 10.16
C TYR A 550 -2.38 -21.21 10.80
N LEU A 551 -2.34 -20.87 12.07
CA LEU A 551 -1.11 -20.86 12.85
C LEU A 551 -1.07 -22.14 13.70
N ASP A 552 0.04 -22.88 13.61
CA ASP A 552 0.26 -24.08 14.41
C ASP A 552 1.21 -23.74 15.56
N GLU A 553 0.65 -23.63 16.76
CA GLU A 553 1.37 -23.20 17.97
C GLU A 553 1.85 -24.38 18.84
N ARG A 554 1.72 -25.62 18.35
CA ARG A 554 2.11 -26.81 19.13
C ARG A 554 3.63 -26.94 19.30
N GLY A 555 4.40 -26.38 18.37
CA GLY A 555 5.86 -26.50 18.27
C GLY A 555 6.63 -25.30 18.82
N GLN A 556 7.96 -25.38 18.73
CA GLN A 556 8.84 -24.25 19.06
C GLN A 556 8.99 -23.28 17.88
N LYS A 557 9.05 -23.83 16.66
CA LYS A 557 9.06 -23.03 15.43
C LYS A 557 7.66 -22.59 15.05
N ARG A 558 7.53 -21.34 14.62
CA ARG A 558 6.32 -20.81 14.01
C ARG A 558 6.12 -21.49 12.66
N GLN A 559 4.99 -22.16 12.49
CA GLN A 559 4.61 -22.81 11.25
C GLN A 559 3.08 -22.76 11.09
N GLY A 560 2.57 -23.22 9.95
CA GLY A 560 1.14 -23.12 9.71
C GLY A 560 0.74 -23.43 8.28
N GLY A 561 -0.38 -22.86 7.86
CA GLY A 561 -0.83 -22.97 6.48
C GLY A 561 -1.84 -21.93 6.06
N VAL A 562 -2.35 -22.10 4.85
CA VAL A 562 -3.31 -21.18 4.23
C VAL A 562 -4.30 -21.91 3.32
N SER A 563 -5.55 -21.47 3.33
CA SER A 563 -6.59 -21.88 2.38
C SER A 563 -7.36 -20.68 1.84
N LEU A 564 -7.75 -20.75 0.56
CA LEU A 564 -8.65 -19.76 -0.04
C LEU A 564 -10.03 -19.82 0.63
N VAL A 565 -10.56 -18.65 1.00
CA VAL A 565 -11.93 -18.51 1.51
C VAL A 565 -12.84 -18.02 0.40
N LEU A 566 -12.46 -16.92 -0.26
CA LEU A 566 -13.27 -16.30 -1.30
C LEU A 566 -12.37 -15.53 -2.27
N GLY A 567 -12.69 -15.58 -3.57
CA GLY A 567 -11.94 -14.88 -4.61
C GLY A 567 -12.80 -13.98 -5.47
N ASN A 568 -12.24 -13.55 -6.62
CA ASN A 568 -12.94 -12.81 -7.68
C ASN A 568 -13.55 -11.46 -7.25
N PHE A 569 -12.90 -10.74 -6.33
CA PHE A 569 -13.28 -9.35 -6.09
C PHE A 569 -12.89 -8.48 -7.30
N SER A 570 -13.66 -7.42 -7.54
CA SER A 570 -13.49 -6.55 -8.70
C SER A 570 -12.39 -5.49 -8.55
N THR A 571 -11.82 -5.34 -7.35
CA THR A 571 -10.81 -4.34 -6.97
C THR A 571 -9.67 -5.01 -6.18
N GLY A 572 -8.43 -4.53 -6.32
CA GLY A 572 -7.30 -4.95 -5.48
C GLY A 572 -7.56 -4.69 -3.99
N LEU A 573 -7.46 -5.72 -3.14
CA LEU A 573 -7.76 -5.62 -1.71
C LEU A 573 -6.58 -5.07 -0.93
N LEU A 574 -6.83 -4.15 0.00
CA LEU A 574 -5.79 -3.54 0.83
C LEU A 574 -6.05 -3.69 2.33
N LYS A 575 -7.29 -3.43 2.78
CA LYS A 575 -7.64 -3.34 4.20
C LYS A 575 -8.94 -4.03 4.51
N GLY A 576 -9.06 -4.52 5.73
CA GLY A 576 -10.34 -4.99 6.26
C GLY A 576 -10.49 -4.79 7.75
N ARG A 577 -11.74 -4.76 8.21
CA ARG A 577 -12.15 -4.53 9.59
C ARG A 577 -13.44 -5.32 9.87
N VAL A 578 -13.64 -5.70 11.12
CA VAL A 578 -14.92 -6.27 11.59
C VAL A 578 -15.82 -5.12 12.02
N HIS A 579 -17.05 -5.10 11.53
CA HIS A 579 -18.00 -4.06 11.92
C HIS A 579 -18.49 -4.31 13.36
N PRO A 580 -18.41 -3.31 14.26
CA PRO A 580 -18.59 -3.52 15.72
C PRO A 580 -20.01 -3.92 16.12
N ILE A 581 -21.03 -3.53 15.34
CA ILE A 581 -22.44 -3.82 15.65
C ILE A 581 -22.90 -5.19 15.08
N ASP A 582 -22.79 -5.37 13.76
CA ASP A 582 -23.31 -6.56 13.11
C ASP A 582 -22.31 -7.74 13.08
N GLY A 583 -21.01 -7.49 13.30
CA GLY A 583 -19.95 -8.49 13.30
C GLY A 583 -19.54 -8.99 11.90
N SER A 584 -19.96 -8.31 10.83
CA SER A 584 -19.59 -8.65 9.45
C SER A 584 -18.17 -8.21 9.11
N LEU A 585 -17.53 -8.89 8.15
CA LEU A 585 -16.21 -8.52 7.64
C LEU A 585 -16.36 -7.50 6.53
N TRP A 586 -15.72 -6.35 6.68
CA TRP A 586 -15.63 -5.32 5.65
C TRP A 586 -14.24 -5.24 5.06
N ILE A 587 -14.15 -4.96 3.76
CA ILE A 587 -12.88 -4.89 3.03
C ILE A 587 -12.94 -3.74 2.04
N CYS A 588 -11.88 -2.94 1.98
CA CYS A 588 -11.70 -1.93 0.95
C CYS A 588 -10.40 -2.15 0.18
N GLY A 589 -10.32 -1.45 -0.96
CA GLY A 589 -9.06 -1.27 -1.65
C GLY A 589 -9.20 -0.49 -2.93
N MET A 590 -8.13 -0.52 -3.71
CA MET A 590 -8.00 0.21 -4.95
C MET A 590 -7.17 -0.55 -5.97
N LYS A 591 -7.31 -0.14 -7.22
CA LYS A 591 -6.44 -0.51 -8.31
C LYS A 591 -5.29 0.48 -8.38
N ILE A 592 -4.09 -0.09 -8.27
CA ILE A 592 -2.87 0.50 -8.80
C ILE A 592 -2.15 -0.60 -9.57
N TRP A 593 -1.01 -0.29 -10.18
CA TRP A 593 -0.17 -1.27 -10.87
C TRP A 593 -0.10 -2.63 -10.16
N GLY A 594 -0.19 -3.73 -10.93
CA GLY A 594 0.14 -5.08 -10.46
C GLY A 594 -1.06 -5.95 -10.04
N THR A 595 -2.30 -5.51 -10.28
CA THR A 595 -3.51 -6.31 -10.04
C THR A 595 -4.27 -6.64 -11.33
N ILE A 596 -4.96 -7.78 -11.34
CA ILE A 596 -5.87 -8.19 -12.42
C ILE A 596 -7.27 -7.60 -12.28
N ALA A 597 -7.51 -6.86 -11.19
CA ALA A 597 -8.78 -6.21 -10.91
C ALA A 597 -9.23 -5.27 -12.04
N GLU A 598 -10.54 -5.20 -12.27
CA GLU A 598 -11.12 -4.39 -13.35
C GLU A 598 -11.47 -2.97 -12.88
N GLU A 599 -11.82 -2.81 -11.61
CA GLU A 599 -12.35 -1.56 -11.04
C GLU A 599 -11.33 -0.81 -10.20
N ILE A 600 -11.36 0.53 -10.28
CA ILE A 600 -10.40 1.43 -9.63
C ILE A 600 -10.47 1.39 -8.11
N SER A 601 -11.64 1.22 -7.52
CA SER A 601 -11.80 1.13 -6.07
C SER A 601 -13.09 0.41 -5.69
N GLY A 602 -13.15 -0.11 -4.47
CA GLY A 602 -14.27 -0.89 -3.98
C GLY A 602 -14.30 -1.01 -2.46
N LEU A 603 -15.51 -1.14 -1.93
CA LEU A 603 -15.81 -1.41 -0.53
C LEU A 603 -16.84 -2.55 -0.49
N TYR A 604 -16.56 -3.58 0.30
CA TYR A 604 -17.33 -4.81 0.33
C TYR A 604 -17.68 -5.18 1.76
N ARG A 605 -18.94 -5.56 2.01
CA ARG A 605 -19.38 -6.27 3.22
C ARG A 605 -19.50 -7.76 2.90
N ILE A 606 -18.97 -8.61 3.76
CA ILE A 606 -19.03 -10.07 3.66
C ILE A 606 -19.73 -10.61 4.91
N ARG A 607 -20.73 -11.47 4.71
CA ARG A 607 -21.52 -12.07 5.79
C ARG A 607 -21.93 -13.51 5.47
N PRO A 608 -22.04 -14.39 6.47
CA PRO A 608 -22.55 -15.73 6.24
C PRO A 608 -24.03 -15.72 5.87
N THR A 609 -24.45 -16.68 5.05
CA THR A 609 -25.86 -16.89 4.67
C THR A 609 -26.57 -17.91 5.56
N GLY A 610 -25.80 -18.68 6.33
CA GLY A 610 -26.25 -19.87 7.08
C GLY A 610 -25.92 -21.20 6.38
N GLU A 611 -25.54 -21.18 5.09
CA GLU A 611 -25.10 -22.39 4.38
C GLU A 611 -23.68 -22.82 4.78
N PRO A 612 -23.35 -24.12 4.70
CA PRO A 612 -22.01 -24.62 5.02
C PRO A 612 -20.89 -24.01 4.19
N LEU A 613 -19.89 -23.45 4.87
CA LEU A 613 -18.60 -23.09 4.28
C LEU A 613 -17.62 -24.26 4.41
N TRP A 614 -17.18 -24.82 3.27
CA TRP A 614 -16.30 -26.00 3.23
C TRP A 614 -14.80 -25.67 3.26
N VAL A 615 -14.42 -24.53 3.82
CA VAL A 615 -13.02 -24.23 4.17
C VAL A 615 -12.70 -24.95 5.48
N PRO A 616 -11.55 -25.64 5.63
CA PRO A 616 -11.19 -26.27 6.89
C PRO A 616 -11.22 -25.30 8.08
N GLU A 617 -11.75 -25.76 9.20
CA GLU A 617 -11.62 -25.06 10.48
C GLU A 617 -10.18 -25.14 10.98
N GLN A 618 -9.53 -26.29 10.74
CA GLN A 618 -8.19 -26.59 11.17
C GLN A 618 -7.46 -27.44 10.12
N VAL A 619 -6.17 -27.17 9.93
CA VAL A 619 -5.26 -27.95 9.10
C VAL A 619 -4.01 -28.19 9.94
N LEU A 620 -3.71 -29.45 10.28
CA LEU A 620 -2.54 -29.80 11.09
C LEU A 620 -1.64 -30.77 10.34
N SER A 621 -0.35 -30.46 10.26
CA SER A 621 0.69 -31.41 9.85
C SER A 621 1.13 -32.29 11.02
N SER A 622 1.67 -33.46 10.70
CA SER A 622 2.30 -34.37 11.65
C SER A 622 3.41 -35.18 11.00
N ASP A 623 4.13 -35.93 11.82
CA ASP A 623 5.12 -36.94 11.40
C ASP A 623 4.53 -38.07 10.53
N ARG A 624 3.20 -38.25 10.54
CA ARG A 624 2.51 -39.34 9.81
C ARG A 624 1.56 -38.86 8.72
N GLY A 625 1.43 -37.55 8.54
CA GLY A 625 0.57 -36.96 7.51
C GLY A 625 -0.15 -35.70 7.94
N VAL A 626 -1.32 -35.43 7.35
CA VAL A 626 -2.06 -34.17 7.52
C VAL A 626 -3.51 -34.43 7.94
N MET A 627 -3.99 -33.69 8.94
CA MET A 627 -5.39 -33.66 9.35
C MET A 627 -6.09 -32.42 8.78
N LEU A 628 -7.29 -32.61 8.24
CA LEU A 628 -8.22 -31.53 7.89
C LEU A 628 -9.49 -31.68 8.74
N ARG A 629 -9.89 -30.62 9.45
CA ARG A 629 -11.15 -30.57 10.21
C ARG A 629 -12.10 -29.57 9.58
N PHE A 630 -13.39 -29.89 9.52
CA PHE A 630 -14.45 -29.08 8.93
C PHE A 630 -15.57 -28.81 9.95
N ALA A 631 -16.27 -27.69 9.77
CA ALA A 631 -17.39 -27.29 10.61
C ALA A 631 -18.58 -28.27 10.58
N GLN A 632 -18.75 -28.96 9.44
CA GLN A 632 -19.85 -29.86 9.18
C GLN A 632 -19.36 -31.30 8.92
N PRO A 633 -20.18 -32.32 9.24
CA PRO A 633 -19.87 -33.70 8.88
C PRO A 633 -19.63 -33.87 7.37
N VAL A 634 -18.53 -34.52 7.01
CA VAL A 634 -18.15 -34.83 5.64
C VAL A 634 -18.91 -36.03 5.09
N ASP A 635 -19.03 -36.10 3.77
CA ASP A 635 -19.50 -37.29 3.06
C ASP A 635 -18.39 -38.38 3.10
N PRO A 636 -18.64 -39.55 3.74
CA PRO A 636 -17.60 -40.57 3.88
C PRO A 636 -17.16 -41.22 2.57
N THR A 637 -18.01 -41.23 1.54
CA THR A 637 -17.68 -41.78 0.22
C THR A 637 -16.75 -40.85 -0.55
N ILE A 638 -16.98 -39.54 -0.48
CA ILE A 638 -16.12 -38.56 -1.14
C ILE A 638 -14.83 -38.36 -0.33
N ALA A 639 -14.96 -38.06 0.96
CA ALA A 639 -13.83 -37.70 1.81
C ALA A 639 -12.98 -38.91 2.23
N GLY A 640 -13.52 -40.14 2.18
CA GLY A 640 -12.75 -41.36 2.45
C GLY A 640 -11.96 -41.89 1.26
N ALA A 641 -12.16 -41.32 0.07
CA ALA A 641 -11.48 -41.77 -1.14
C ALA A 641 -10.10 -41.12 -1.26
N VAL A 642 -9.03 -41.91 -1.32
CA VAL A 642 -7.65 -41.43 -1.58
C VAL A 642 -7.59 -40.57 -2.85
N ALA A 643 -8.33 -40.94 -3.89
CA ALA A 643 -8.39 -40.20 -5.16
C ALA A 643 -9.05 -38.80 -5.07
N SER A 644 -9.64 -38.46 -3.92
CA SER A 644 -10.11 -37.10 -3.64
C SER A 644 -8.98 -36.15 -3.25
N TYR A 645 -7.76 -36.67 -3.05
CA TYR A 645 -6.62 -35.92 -2.56
C TYR A 645 -5.41 -36.04 -3.50
N SER A 646 -4.64 -34.96 -3.61
CA SER A 646 -3.30 -34.99 -4.17
C SER A 646 -2.38 -34.11 -3.34
N VAL A 647 -1.14 -34.56 -3.14
CA VAL A 647 -0.16 -33.86 -2.32
C VAL A 647 1.10 -33.60 -3.13
N ASP A 648 1.60 -32.37 -3.08
CA ASP A 648 2.88 -32.00 -3.67
C ASP A 648 3.68 -31.16 -2.69
N ARG A 649 5.02 -31.18 -2.79
CA ARG A 649 5.90 -30.42 -1.92
C ARG A 649 7.04 -29.75 -2.68
N TRP A 650 7.54 -28.62 -2.15
CA TRP A 650 8.72 -27.93 -2.66
C TRP A 650 9.27 -26.90 -1.66
N ASN A 651 10.54 -26.54 -1.84
CA ASN A 651 11.27 -25.49 -1.16
C ASN A 651 11.52 -24.28 -2.06
N TYR A 652 11.97 -23.21 -1.42
CA TYR A 652 12.36 -21.96 -2.05
C TYR A 652 13.81 -21.63 -1.69
N LYS A 653 14.44 -20.78 -2.52
CA LYS A 653 15.72 -20.15 -2.20
C LYS A 653 15.50 -18.68 -1.87
N GLN A 654 15.74 -18.30 -0.62
CA GLN A 654 15.72 -16.90 -0.19
C GLN A 654 17.05 -16.23 -0.55
N THR A 655 17.02 -15.34 -1.54
CA THR A 655 18.22 -14.69 -2.09
C THR A 655 17.93 -13.24 -2.46
N LYS A 656 18.96 -12.47 -2.82
CA LYS A 656 18.81 -11.10 -3.35
C LYS A 656 18.02 -11.02 -4.67
N ASN A 657 17.88 -12.13 -5.39
CA ASN A 657 17.12 -12.15 -6.64
C ASN A 657 15.62 -11.96 -6.35
N TYR A 658 14.90 -11.44 -7.34
CA TYR A 658 13.47 -11.17 -7.20
C TYR A 658 12.66 -12.48 -7.19
N GLY A 659 12.07 -12.83 -6.05
CA GLY A 659 11.31 -14.08 -5.87
C GLY A 659 12.19 -15.32 -5.91
N SER A 660 11.57 -16.48 -6.15
CA SER A 660 12.27 -17.76 -6.26
C SER A 660 11.51 -18.73 -7.16
N GLY A 661 12.25 -19.63 -7.82
CA GLY A 661 11.67 -20.84 -8.39
C GLY A 661 11.31 -21.86 -7.31
N ASN A 662 10.74 -22.99 -7.73
CA ASN A 662 10.46 -24.11 -6.83
C ASN A 662 11.58 -25.14 -6.92
N TYR A 663 11.98 -25.68 -5.78
CA TYR A 663 13.03 -26.69 -5.66
C TYR A 663 12.53 -27.90 -4.88
N GLN A 664 12.92 -29.08 -5.31
CA GLN A 664 12.69 -30.33 -4.58
C GLN A 664 13.54 -30.34 -3.29
N LEU A 665 13.28 -31.28 -2.38
CA LEU A 665 14.05 -31.39 -1.12
C LEU A 665 15.55 -31.62 -1.34
N ASN A 666 15.94 -32.26 -2.45
CA ASN A 666 17.34 -32.47 -2.82
C ASN A 666 18.02 -31.22 -3.44
N GLY A 667 17.28 -30.12 -3.63
CA GLY A 667 17.77 -28.86 -4.19
C GLY A 667 17.67 -28.72 -5.70
N GLU A 668 17.24 -29.77 -6.42
CA GLU A 668 16.98 -29.71 -7.86
C GLU A 668 15.71 -28.90 -8.16
N PRO A 669 15.63 -28.19 -9.30
CA PRO A 669 14.41 -27.53 -9.73
C PRO A 669 13.19 -28.48 -9.80
N GLY A 670 12.04 -28.03 -9.30
CA GLY A 670 10.76 -28.72 -9.46
C GLY A 670 9.94 -28.84 -8.18
N GLN A 671 8.84 -29.58 -8.32
CA GLN A 671 7.92 -29.97 -7.24
C GLN A 671 7.88 -31.49 -7.19
N GLU A 672 7.79 -32.06 -5.99
CA GLU A 672 7.68 -33.50 -5.76
C GLU A 672 6.22 -33.85 -5.45
N THR A 673 5.63 -34.78 -6.20
CA THR A 673 4.35 -35.37 -5.81
C THR A 673 4.58 -36.39 -4.70
N VAL A 674 3.84 -36.25 -3.61
CA VAL A 674 3.91 -37.13 -2.44
C VAL A 674 2.66 -38.02 -2.42
N PRO A 675 2.82 -39.36 -2.40
CA PRO A 675 1.66 -40.24 -2.42
C PRO A 675 0.90 -40.23 -1.09
N VAL A 676 -0.43 -40.27 -1.18
CA VAL A 676 -1.32 -40.49 -0.02
C VAL A 676 -1.57 -41.99 0.10
N ALA A 677 -1.14 -42.59 1.21
CA ALA A 677 -1.26 -44.03 1.44
C ALA A 677 -2.66 -44.44 1.93
N SER A 678 -3.26 -43.65 2.81
CA SER A 678 -4.58 -43.91 3.39
C SER A 678 -5.33 -42.62 3.71
N VAL A 679 -6.64 -42.73 3.84
CA VAL A 679 -7.51 -41.68 4.38
C VAL A 679 -8.41 -42.30 5.44
N THR A 680 -8.39 -41.72 6.63
CA THR A 680 -9.23 -42.16 7.76
C THR A 680 -10.16 -41.02 8.14
N ILE A 681 -11.40 -41.36 8.52
CA ILE A 681 -12.40 -40.38 8.95
C ILE A 681 -12.65 -40.55 10.45
N SER A 682 -12.74 -39.45 11.16
CA SER A 682 -13.10 -39.37 12.58
C SER A 682 -14.53 -39.86 12.87
N LYS A 683 -14.82 -40.18 14.13
CA LYS A 683 -16.12 -40.70 14.58
C LYS A 683 -17.27 -39.70 14.35
N ASP A 684 -17.01 -38.41 14.56
CA ASP A 684 -17.97 -37.32 14.34
C ASP A 684 -18.11 -36.95 12.85
N LYS A 685 -17.28 -37.57 11.99
CA LYS A 685 -17.17 -37.31 10.56
C LYS A 685 -16.78 -35.87 10.23
N ARG A 686 -16.16 -35.12 11.14
CA ARG A 686 -15.75 -33.72 10.88
C ARG A 686 -14.27 -33.59 10.53
N SER A 687 -13.47 -34.58 10.88
CA SER A 687 -12.05 -34.64 10.57
C SER A 687 -11.71 -35.79 9.61
N VAL A 688 -10.79 -35.54 8.68
CA VAL A 688 -10.10 -36.55 7.88
C VAL A 688 -8.61 -36.50 8.16
N PHE A 689 -7.96 -37.66 8.22
CA PHE A 689 -6.51 -37.78 8.34
C PHE A 689 -5.96 -38.47 7.10
N LEU A 690 -5.04 -37.79 6.41
CA LEU A 690 -4.32 -38.29 5.23
C LEU A 690 -3.00 -38.91 5.70
N GLY A 691 -2.86 -40.23 5.57
CA GLY A 691 -1.61 -40.93 5.86
C GLY A 691 -0.59 -40.70 4.74
N ILE A 692 0.54 -40.07 5.07
CA ILE A 692 1.59 -39.69 4.11
C ILE A 692 2.93 -40.25 4.63
N PRO A 693 3.54 -41.25 3.96
CA PRO A 693 4.69 -41.97 4.49
C PRO A 693 6.01 -41.16 4.53
N ASP A 694 6.20 -40.20 3.62
CA ASP A 694 7.43 -39.42 3.50
C ASP A 694 7.21 -37.95 3.89
N MET A 695 6.70 -37.73 5.10
CA MET A 695 6.61 -36.38 5.66
C MET A 695 8.00 -35.87 6.02
N GLN A 696 8.32 -34.65 5.57
CA GLN A 696 9.60 -33.98 5.80
C GLN A 696 9.37 -32.47 6.03
N PRO A 697 10.26 -31.78 6.76
CA PRO A 697 10.26 -30.32 6.78
C PRO A 697 10.36 -29.74 5.36
N VAL A 698 9.52 -28.77 5.05
CA VAL A 698 9.38 -28.19 3.72
C VAL A 698 8.74 -26.80 3.80
N HIS A 699 9.14 -25.88 2.92
CA HIS A 699 8.54 -24.54 2.86
C HIS A 699 7.07 -24.59 2.42
N THR A 700 6.73 -25.47 1.48
CA THR A 700 5.35 -25.67 1.06
C THR A 700 5.03 -27.15 0.83
N LEU A 701 4.01 -27.64 1.54
CA LEU A 701 3.26 -28.85 1.25
C LEU A 701 1.86 -28.43 0.80
N ARG A 702 1.51 -28.67 -0.47
CA ARG A 702 0.16 -28.46 -1.00
C ARG A 702 -0.66 -29.73 -0.82
N VAL A 703 -1.76 -29.64 -0.09
CA VAL A 703 -2.83 -30.64 -0.06
C VAL A 703 -3.98 -30.12 -0.92
N SER A 704 -4.22 -30.74 -2.07
CA SER A 704 -5.41 -30.48 -2.89
C SER A 704 -6.48 -31.50 -2.54
N PHE A 705 -7.71 -31.05 -2.33
CA PHE A 705 -8.82 -31.92 -1.97
C PHE A 705 -10.10 -31.52 -2.68
N ARG A 706 -10.92 -32.51 -3.03
CA ARG A 706 -12.31 -32.26 -3.45
C ARG A 706 -13.11 -31.79 -2.25
N GLN A 707 -14.05 -30.87 -2.48
CA GLN A 707 -15.03 -30.48 -1.46
C GLN A 707 -15.62 -31.76 -0.83
N PRO A 708 -15.58 -31.89 0.51
CA PRO A 708 -15.86 -33.16 1.18
C PRO A 708 -17.37 -33.37 1.40
N ALA A 709 -18.18 -32.90 0.45
CA ALA A 709 -19.63 -32.97 0.43
C ALA A 709 -20.14 -33.00 -1.00
N ALA A 710 -21.39 -33.46 -1.18
CA ALA A 710 -22.03 -33.43 -2.49
C ALA A 710 -22.11 -32.01 -3.03
N SER A 711 -21.84 -31.86 -4.33
CA SER A 711 -21.89 -30.60 -5.07
C SER A 711 -22.32 -30.91 -6.50
N GLU A 712 -23.04 -29.98 -7.15
CA GLU A 712 -23.43 -30.11 -8.56
C GLU A 712 -22.22 -30.22 -9.49
N LEU A 713 -21.14 -29.51 -9.14
CA LEU A 713 -19.85 -29.58 -9.82
C LEU A 713 -18.74 -29.93 -8.82
N PRO A 714 -17.76 -30.77 -9.20
CA PRO A 714 -16.60 -31.03 -8.33
C PRO A 714 -15.80 -29.75 -8.09
N VAL A 715 -15.85 -29.23 -6.86
CA VAL A 715 -15.02 -28.10 -6.43
C VAL A 715 -13.73 -28.67 -5.83
N VAL A 716 -12.59 -28.21 -6.31
CA VAL A 716 -11.27 -28.55 -5.74
C VAL A 716 -10.78 -27.36 -4.94
N GLN A 717 -10.31 -27.63 -3.74
CA GLN A 717 -9.71 -26.67 -2.83
C GLN A 717 -8.27 -27.06 -2.50
N HIS A 718 -7.55 -26.13 -1.90
CA HIS A 718 -6.15 -26.32 -1.52
C HIS A 718 -5.91 -25.83 -0.10
N ALA A 719 -5.09 -26.58 0.63
CA ALA A 719 -4.38 -26.11 1.81
C ALA A 719 -2.88 -26.14 1.49
N PHE A 720 -2.17 -25.04 1.76
CA PHE A 720 -0.71 -24.96 1.63
C PHE A 720 -0.12 -24.84 3.02
N LEU A 721 0.75 -25.77 3.40
CA LEU A 721 1.37 -25.79 4.72
C LEU A 721 2.85 -25.49 4.62
N THR A 722 3.36 -24.67 5.53
CA THR A 722 4.78 -24.56 5.82
C THR A 722 5.08 -25.42 7.04
N ILE A 723 6.08 -26.30 6.93
CA ILE A 723 6.37 -27.31 7.95
C ILE A 723 7.86 -27.23 8.29
N TYR A 724 8.17 -26.81 9.51
CA TYR A 724 9.54 -26.86 10.04
C TYR A 724 9.73 -27.97 11.06
N GLU A 725 8.66 -28.31 11.78
CA GLU A 725 8.59 -29.36 12.79
C GLU A 725 7.48 -30.35 12.44
N LEU A 726 7.82 -31.64 12.49
CA LEU A 726 6.87 -32.74 12.34
C LEU A 726 6.44 -33.20 13.73
N LEU A 727 5.37 -32.61 14.23
CA LEU A 727 4.87 -32.88 15.58
C LEU A 727 3.91 -34.07 15.57
N PRO A 728 3.98 -35.00 16.53
CA PRO A 728 3.04 -36.11 16.60
C PRO A 728 1.61 -35.59 16.85
N ILE A 729 0.64 -36.24 16.22
CA ILE A 729 -0.79 -36.07 16.52
C ILE A 729 -1.32 -37.33 17.18
N ASP A 730 -2.08 -37.16 18.26
CA ASP A 730 -2.81 -38.22 18.95
C ASP A 730 -4.23 -38.31 18.37
N LEU A 731 -4.45 -39.20 17.40
CA LEU A 731 -5.73 -39.25 16.67
C LEU A 731 -6.88 -39.74 17.56
N ASP A 732 -6.61 -40.46 18.65
CA ASP A 732 -7.66 -40.84 19.60
C ASP A 732 -8.26 -39.60 20.27
N LYS A 733 -7.41 -38.63 20.62
CA LYS A 733 -7.84 -37.32 21.18
C LYS A 733 -8.53 -36.45 20.12
N GLU A 734 -8.13 -36.56 18.87
CA GLU A 734 -8.79 -35.87 17.74
C GLU A 734 -10.09 -36.56 17.28
N GLY A 735 -10.56 -37.58 18.02
CA GLY A 735 -11.87 -38.20 17.79
C GLY A 735 -11.88 -39.33 16.75
N PHE A 736 -10.72 -39.86 16.37
CA PHE A 736 -10.64 -41.03 15.50
C PHE A 736 -10.88 -42.34 16.27
N ALA A 737 -11.06 -43.44 15.53
CA ALA A 737 -11.29 -44.76 16.10
C ALA A 737 -10.03 -45.47 16.57
N THR A 738 -8.88 -45.09 16.00
CA THR A 738 -7.57 -45.62 16.32
C THR A 738 -6.52 -44.56 16.08
N ASN A 739 -5.46 -44.57 16.87
CA ASN A 739 -4.26 -43.80 16.62
C ASN A 739 -3.33 -44.44 15.58
N GLU A 740 -3.64 -45.64 15.06
CA GLU A 740 -2.84 -46.26 14.00
C GLU A 740 -3.13 -45.65 12.62
N VAL A 741 -2.10 -45.48 11.79
CA VAL A 741 -2.19 -44.95 10.43
C VAL A 741 -1.50 -45.92 9.47
N ASP A 742 -2.22 -46.36 8.43
CA ASP A 742 -1.63 -47.15 7.36
C ASP A 742 -0.83 -46.26 6.40
N LEU A 743 0.50 -46.41 6.43
CA LEU A 743 1.44 -45.67 5.58
C LEU A 743 1.93 -46.52 4.38
N THR A 744 1.33 -47.69 4.17
CA THR A 744 1.75 -48.63 3.12
C THR A 744 1.24 -48.18 1.75
N LEU A 745 2.15 -47.97 0.81
CA LEU A 745 1.78 -47.63 -0.58
C LEU A 745 1.24 -48.86 -1.31
N LYS A 746 0.02 -48.77 -1.84
CA LYS A 746 -0.57 -49.83 -2.67
C LYS A 746 0.00 -49.77 -4.10
N ALA A 747 0.35 -50.93 -4.66
CA ALA A 747 0.88 -51.05 -6.02
C ALA A 747 -0.13 -50.49 -7.04
N GLY A 748 0.31 -49.56 -7.90
CA GLY A 748 -0.54 -48.87 -8.88
C GLY A 748 -1.03 -47.47 -8.49
N ALA A 749 -0.67 -46.96 -7.31
CA ALA A 749 -1.03 -45.60 -6.85
C ALA A 749 -0.31 -44.45 -7.60
N GLY A 750 0.62 -44.76 -8.51
CA GLY A 750 1.20 -43.79 -9.42
C GLY A 750 0.32 -43.64 -10.66
N ALA A 751 -0.66 -42.75 -10.62
CA ALA A 751 -1.31 -42.34 -11.86
C ALA A 751 -0.26 -41.68 -12.75
N ALA A 752 0.17 -42.39 -13.80
CA ALA A 752 0.95 -41.79 -14.87
C ALA A 752 0.09 -40.65 -15.46
N MET A 753 0.43 -39.40 -15.14
CA MET A 753 -0.19 -38.26 -15.78
C MET A 753 -0.01 -38.43 -17.30
N ALA A 754 -1.12 -38.43 -18.04
CA ALA A 754 -1.06 -38.42 -19.49
C ALA A 754 -0.19 -37.23 -19.94
N LYS A 755 0.69 -37.44 -20.93
CA LYS A 755 1.47 -36.36 -21.52
C LYS A 755 0.51 -35.32 -22.11
N VAL A 756 0.37 -34.18 -21.44
CA VAL A 756 -0.43 -33.05 -21.92
C VAL A 756 0.31 -32.41 -23.09
N LYS A 757 -0.35 -32.33 -24.24
CA LYS A 757 0.22 -31.66 -25.42
C LYS A 757 0.13 -30.14 -25.25
N PRO A 758 1.20 -29.39 -25.52
CA PRO A 758 1.15 -27.92 -25.50
C PRO A 758 0.10 -27.35 -26.46
N SER A 759 -0.58 -26.27 -26.06
CA SER A 759 -1.58 -25.57 -26.88
C SER A 759 -1.63 -24.07 -26.55
N ILE A 760 -2.22 -23.28 -27.44
CA ILE A 760 -2.39 -21.83 -27.23
C ILE A 760 -3.34 -21.56 -26.06
N GLU A 761 -4.39 -22.36 -25.93
CA GLU A 761 -5.40 -22.27 -24.87
C GLU A 761 -4.76 -22.45 -23.48
N ILE A 762 -3.92 -23.47 -23.32
CA ILE A 762 -3.14 -23.67 -22.09
C ILE A 762 -2.24 -22.46 -21.85
N GLY A 763 -1.55 -21.94 -22.89
CA GLY A 763 -0.66 -20.79 -22.77
C GLY A 763 -1.37 -19.54 -22.26
N LYS A 764 -2.57 -19.27 -22.79
CA LYS A 764 -3.43 -18.17 -22.34
C LYS A 764 -3.91 -18.36 -20.91
N GLN A 765 -4.25 -19.58 -20.52
CA GLN A 765 -4.63 -19.90 -19.15
C GLN A 765 -3.46 -19.65 -18.18
N MET A 766 -2.25 -20.09 -18.50
CA MET A 766 -1.06 -19.85 -17.66
C MET A 766 -0.73 -18.36 -17.55
N TYR A 767 -0.85 -17.61 -18.65
CA TYR A 767 -0.67 -16.16 -18.67
C TYR A 767 -1.54 -15.43 -17.63
N GLN A 768 -2.78 -15.88 -17.45
CA GLN A 768 -3.72 -15.34 -16.46
C GLN A 768 -3.42 -15.90 -15.06
N GLN A 769 -3.32 -17.23 -14.93
CA GLN A 769 -3.18 -17.91 -13.66
C GLN A 769 -1.93 -17.48 -12.89
N TYR A 770 -0.80 -17.34 -13.58
CA TYR A 770 0.47 -16.94 -12.98
C TYR A 770 0.66 -15.42 -12.91
N GLY A 771 -0.29 -14.63 -13.41
CA GLY A 771 -0.26 -13.17 -13.31
C GLY A 771 0.69 -12.48 -14.28
N CYS A 772 1.15 -13.16 -15.34
CA CYS A 772 2.02 -12.59 -16.37
C CYS A 772 1.43 -11.32 -17.00
N MET A 773 0.10 -11.23 -17.07
CA MET A 773 -0.65 -10.07 -17.58
C MET A 773 -0.42 -8.76 -16.82
N ALA A 774 0.00 -8.83 -15.54
CA ALA A 774 0.27 -7.64 -14.74
C ALA A 774 1.49 -6.85 -15.24
N CYS A 775 2.39 -7.50 -15.99
CA CYS A 775 3.62 -6.91 -16.51
C CYS A 775 3.69 -6.93 -18.04
N HIS A 776 3.07 -7.91 -18.69
CA HIS A 776 3.17 -8.13 -20.13
C HIS A 776 1.81 -7.98 -20.81
N THR A 777 1.58 -6.85 -21.50
CA THR A 777 0.35 -6.65 -22.27
C THR A 777 0.31 -7.51 -23.54
N VAL A 778 -0.88 -8.05 -23.83
CA VAL A 778 -1.25 -8.74 -25.07
C VAL A 778 -2.23 -7.93 -25.93
N ASP A 779 -2.61 -6.73 -25.49
CA ASP A 779 -3.45 -5.81 -26.25
C ASP A 779 -2.56 -4.75 -26.96
N PRO A 780 -2.57 -4.68 -28.31
CA PRO A 780 -1.77 -3.72 -29.06
C PRO A 780 -2.14 -2.26 -28.80
N ASN A 781 -3.33 -1.99 -28.27
CA ASN A 781 -3.81 -0.64 -27.94
C ASN A 781 -3.63 -0.29 -26.46
N GLN A 782 -3.34 -1.28 -25.61
CA GLN A 782 -3.09 -1.05 -24.20
C GLN A 782 -1.64 -0.60 -24.01
N VAL A 783 -1.46 0.68 -23.73
CA VAL A 783 -0.19 1.22 -23.23
C VAL A 783 -0.20 1.05 -21.71
N LEU A 784 0.53 0.07 -21.18
CA LEU A 784 0.85 0.09 -19.75
C LEU A 784 1.76 1.31 -19.53
N ALA A 785 1.30 2.25 -18.71
CA ALA A 785 1.99 3.52 -18.51
C ALA A 785 3.42 3.27 -18.01
N ALA A 786 4.38 3.91 -18.68
CA ALA A 786 5.76 3.89 -18.25
C ALA A 786 5.91 4.55 -16.87
N PRO A 787 6.98 4.24 -16.11
CA PRO A 787 7.16 4.86 -14.82
C PRO A 787 7.22 6.39 -14.92
N ALA A 788 6.61 7.09 -13.95
CA ALA A 788 6.64 8.55 -13.83
C ALA A 788 8.07 9.08 -13.92
N GLY A 789 8.28 10.18 -14.68
CA GLY A 789 9.59 10.81 -14.83
C GLY A 789 10.61 10.07 -15.72
N THR A 790 10.22 9.03 -16.46
CA THR A 790 11.11 8.34 -17.41
C THR A 790 10.86 8.76 -18.86
N GLN A 791 11.91 8.79 -19.70
CA GLN A 791 11.77 8.92 -21.17
C GLN A 791 11.23 7.63 -21.83
N SER A 792 10.97 6.58 -21.04
CA SER A 792 10.41 5.33 -21.54
C SER A 792 8.94 5.55 -21.87
N THR A 793 8.50 5.05 -23.02
CA THR A 793 7.07 4.91 -23.37
C THR A 793 6.56 3.51 -23.05
N VAL A 794 7.37 2.68 -22.37
CA VAL A 794 7.14 1.25 -22.23
C VAL A 794 6.85 0.82 -20.79
N ALA A 795 5.87 -0.08 -20.71
CA ALA A 795 5.42 -0.93 -19.60
C ALA A 795 6.51 -1.46 -18.65
N VAL A 796 6.10 -1.97 -17.48
CA VAL A 796 6.99 -2.66 -16.50
C VAL A 796 7.62 -3.95 -17.06
N GLY A 797 7.00 -4.58 -18.07
CA GLY A 797 7.56 -5.68 -18.86
C GLY A 797 7.27 -5.51 -20.36
N PRO A 798 8.06 -6.11 -21.27
CA PRO A 798 7.83 -5.97 -22.71
C PRO A 798 6.47 -6.52 -23.12
N THR A 799 5.79 -5.85 -24.06
CA THR A 799 4.59 -6.41 -24.71
C THR A 799 4.91 -7.73 -25.38
N TRP A 800 3.96 -8.67 -25.34
CA TRP A 800 4.05 -9.92 -26.08
C TRP A 800 3.59 -9.78 -27.53
N VAL A 801 2.88 -8.69 -27.88
CA VAL A 801 2.39 -8.45 -29.23
C VAL A 801 3.54 -8.16 -30.19
N GLY A 802 3.70 -9.01 -31.20
CA GLY A 802 4.78 -8.98 -32.17
C GLY A 802 6.17 -9.19 -31.55
N LEU A 803 6.25 -9.82 -30.38
CA LEU A 803 7.52 -10.09 -29.70
C LEU A 803 8.30 -11.18 -30.44
N TRP A 804 7.62 -12.24 -30.89
CA TRP A 804 8.23 -13.34 -31.62
C TRP A 804 8.95 -12.86 -32.89
N GLY A 805 10.21 -13.28 -33.08
CA GLY A 805 11.06 -12.87 -34.20
C GLY A 805 11.55 -11.42 -34.17
N SER A 806 11.16 -10.61 -33.17
CA SER A 806 11.61 -9.22 -33.06
C SER A 806 13.07 -9.13 -32.60
N LYS A 807 13.82 -8.14 -33.10
CA LYS A 807 15.18 -7.86 -32.61
C LYS A 807 15.11 -7.23 -31.23
N LYS A 808 16.02 -7.61 -30.33
CA LYS A 808 16.03 -7.10 -28.95
C LYS A 808 17.39 -6.59 -28.51
N THR A 809 17.41 -5.43 -27.87
CA THR A 809 18.57 -4.89 -27.16
C THR A 809 18.41 -5.13 -25.66
N PHE A 810 19.48 -5.54 -25.00
CA PHE A 810 19.53 -5.83 -23.57
C PHE A 810 20.15 -4.68 -22.79
N ALA A 811 19.93 -4.68 -21.47
CA ALA A 811 20.38 -3.65 -20.54
C ALA A 811 21.91 -3.46 -20.52
N ASP A 812 22.67 -4.51 -20.82
CA ASP A 812 24.13 -4.50 -20.95
C ASP A 812 24.62 -3.97 -22.32
N GLY A 813 23.70 -3.57 -23.20
CA GLY A 813 23.98 -3.10 -24.56
C GLY A 813 24.13 -4.21 -25.61
N SER A 814 24.08 -5.49 -25.22
CA SER A 814 24.11 -6.60 -26.17
C SER A 814 22.80 -6.69 -26.97
N ILE A 815 22.85 -7.30 -28.16
CA ILE A 815 21.73 -7.31 -29.12
C ILE A 815 21.47 -8.74 -29.61
N LEU A 816 20.23 -9.21 -29.48
CA LEU A 816 19.72 -10.42 -30.11
C LEU A 816 19.33 -10.11 -31.56
N ARG A 817 20.31 -10.27 -32.48
CA ARG A 817 20.19 -9.87 -33.90
C ARG A 817 19.29 -10.78 -34.74
N GLU A 818 19.29 -12.08 -34.44
CA GLU A 818 18.50 -13.10 -35.16
C GLU A 818 17.00 -13.08 -34.78
N GLY A 819 16.65 -12.27 -33.78
CA GLY A 819 15.28 -12.13 -33.28
C GLY A 819 14.99 -13.01 -32.05
N VAL A 820 13.92 -12.68 -31.33
CA VAL A 820 13.37 -13.47 -30.21
C VAL A 820 12.94 -14.85 -30.73
N ASP A 821 13.51 -15.90 -30.16
CA ASP A 821 13.25 -17.31 -30.47
C ASP A 821 12.79 -18.11 -29.23
N GLU A 822 12.57 -19.43 -29.39
CA GLU A 822 12.12 -20.29 -28.29
C GLU A 822 13.15 -20.39 -27.16
N VAL A 823 14.44 -20.41 -27.52
CA VAL A 823 15.55 -20.52 -26.57
C VAL A 823 15.56 -19.30 -25.66
N TYR A 824 15.47 -18.10 -26.24
CA TYR A 824 15.39 -16.87 -25.48
C TYR A 824 14.11 -16.78 -24.64
N LEU A 825 12.95 -17.14 -25.17
CA LEU A 825 11.70 -17.09 -24.39
C LEU A 825 11.73 -18.05 -23.22
N ARG A 826 12.20 -19.28 -23.42
CA ARG A 826 12.35 -20.27 -22.35
C ARG A 826 13.35 -19.81 -21.30
N GLU A 827 14.52 -19.28 -21.72
CA GLU A 827 15.50 -18.68 -20.81
C GLU A 827 14.89 -17.53 -20.00
N SER A 828 14.14 -16.64 -20.64
CA SER A 828 13.51 -15.49 -19.97
C SER A 828 12.43 -15.89 -18.97
N ILE A 829 11.78 -17.04 -19.16
CA ILE A 829 10.77 -17.58 -18.23
C ILE A 829 11.45 -18.22 -17.00
N ILE A 830 12.53 -18.98 -17.20
CA ILE A 830 13.18 -19.74 -16.12
C ILE A 830 14.30 -18.97 -15.41
N ASP A 831 14.97 -18.05 -16.10
CA ASP A 831 16.09 -17.23 -15.58
C ASP A 831 15.98 -15.78 -16.11
N PRO A 832 14.93 -15.04 -15.71
CA PRO A 832 14.63 -13.70 -16.24
C PRO A 832 15.72 -12.66 -15.98
N ALA A 833 16.54 -12.84 -14.95
CA ALA A 833 17.59 -11.90 -14.58
C ALA A 833 18.84 -11.99 -15.50
N ARG A 834 18.97 -13.07 -16.27
CA ARG A 834 20.14 -13.35 -17.11
C ARG A 834 20.34 -12.37 -18.25
N ARG A 835 19.26 -12.02 -18.96
CA ARG A 835 19.28 -11.08 -20.09
C ARG A 835 18.06 -10.16 -20.04
N VAL A 836 18.16 -9.11 -19.22
CA VAL A 836 17.09 -8.12 -19.08
C VAL A 836 17.03 -7.23 -20.31
N SER A 837 15.83 -7.08 -20.87
CA SER A 837 15.56 -6.18 -21.99
C SER A 837 15.87 -4.72 -21.61
N ALA A 838 16.56 -3.98 -22.48
CA ALA A 838 16.87 -2.57 -22.23
C ALA A 838 15.60 -1.75 -21.98
N GLY A 839 15.60 -0.94 -20.91
CA GLY A 839 14.45 -0.14 -20.48
C GLY A 839 13.56 -0.82 -19.43
N PHE A 840 13.72 -2.13 -19.19
CA PHE A 840 12.94 -2.91 -18.22
C PHE A 840 13.77 -3.34 -17.00
N GLU A 841 14.90 -2.69 -16.76
CA GLU A 841 15.77 -2.98 -15.62
C GLU A 841 15.05 -2.66 -14.31
N MET A 842 15.24 -3.50 -13.29
CA MET A 842 14.66 -3.28 -11.96
C MET A 842 15.06 -1.93 -11.35
N SER A 843 16.26 -1.43 -11.67
CA SER A 843 16.71 -0.09 -11.26
C SER A 843 15.93 1.07 -11.90
N LYS A 844 15.16 0.80 -12.97
CA LYS A 844 14.27 1.77 -13.63
C LYS A 844 12.80 1.52 -13.30
N THR A 845 12.36 0.27 -13.28
CA THR A 845 10.95 -0.10 -13.06
C THR A 845 10.59 -0.29 -11.58
N GLY A 846 11.58 -0.57 -10.73
CA GLY A 846 11.39 -0.99 -9.35
C GLY A 846 10.67 -2.34 -9.19
N VAL A 847 10.69 -3.19 -10.22
CA VAL A 847 10.08 -4.54 -10.24
C VAL A 847 10.97 -5.49 -11.04
N GLY A 848 11.17 -6.70 -10.51
CA GLY A 848 11.77 -7.81 -11.25
C GLY A 848 10.72 -8.84 -11.69
N MET A 849 11.04 -9.62 -12.71
CA MET A 849 10.27 -10.81 -13.05
C MET A 849 10.76 -11.98 -12.18
N PRO A 850 9.87 -12.70 -11.47
CA PRO A 850 10.27 -13.89 -10.72
C PRO A 850 10.63 -15.04 -11.67
N SER A 851 11.50 -15.94 -11.20
CA SER A 851 11.82 -17.17 -11.93
C SER A 851 10.66 -18.16 -11.86
N TYR A 852 10.28 -18.72 -13.01
CA TYR A 852 9.32 -19.83 -13.10
C TYR A 852 10.00 -21.21 -13.17
N LEU A 853 11.30 -21.28 -12.88
CA LEU A 853 12.05 -22.53 -12.83
C LEU A 853 11.45 -23.48 -11.78
N GLY A 854 11.07 -24.68 -12.20
CA GLY A 854 10.40 -25.66 -11.34
C GLY A 854 8.97 -25.30 -10.91
N VAL A 855 8.51 -24.08 -11.24
CA VAL A 855 7.13 -23.62 -11.01
C VAL A 855 6.23 -24.13 -12.14
N LEU A 856 6.62 -23.84 -13.39
CA LEU A 856 5.93 -24.31 -14.59
C LEU A 856 6.51 -25.64 -15.07
N LYS A 857 5.64 -26.52 -15.56
CA LYS A 857 6.00 -27.76 -16.25
C LYS A 857 6.40 -27.44 -17.70
N ASP A 858 7.20 -28.32 -18.32
CA ASP A 858 7.70 -28.08 -19.69
C ASP A 858 6.59 -27.80 -20.71
N HIS A 859 5.51 -28.57 -20.67
CA HIS A 859 4.39 -28.38 -21.60
C HIS A 859 3.63 -27.06 -21.37
N GLU A 860 3.65 -26.51 -20.15
CA GLU A 860 3.05 -25.21 -19.82
C GLU A 860 3.92 -24.08 -20.38
N ILE A 861 5.25 -24.19 -20.23
CA ILE A 861 6.21 -23.25 -20.85
C ILE A 861 6.06 -23.26 -22.38
N ASP A 862 6.03 -24.45 -22.99
CA ASP A 862 5.82 -24.59 -24.44
C ASP A 862 4.49 -23.98 -24.88
N SER A 863 3.44 -24.12 -24.06
CA SER A 863 2.12 -23.54 -24.32
C SER A 863 2.15 -22.01 -24.26
N ILE A 864 2.85 -21.42 -23.28
CA ILE A 864 3.04 -19.95 -23.19
C ILE A 864 3.79 -19.45 -24.43
N ILE A 865 4.84 -20.16 -24.86
CA ILE A 865 5.58 -19.81 -26.08
C ILE A 865 4.67 -19.88 -27.31
N LEU A 866 3.83 -20.90 -27.44
CA LEU A 866 2.82 -20.99 -28.51
C LEU A 866 1.84 -19.81 -28.47
N TYR A 867 1.41 -19.39 -27.29
CA TYR A 867 0.55 -18.23 -27.15
C TYR A 867 1.26 -16.94 -27.57
N ILE A 868 2.50 -16.69 -27.13
CA ILE A 868 3.29 -15.52 -27.57
C ILE A 868 3.45 -15.49 -29.09
N LYS A 869 3.73 -16.65 -29.72
CA LYS A 869 3.82 -16.76 -31.19
C LYS A 869 2.53 -16.38 -31.91
N SER A 870 1.37 -16.64 -31.29
CA SER A 870 0.08 -16.32 -31.88
C SER A 870 -0.27 -14.82 -31.86
N LEU A 871 0.48 -14.00 -31.11
CA LEU A 871 0.23 -12.57 -30.93
C LEU A 871 1.01 -11.75 -31.96
N GLU A 872 0.50 -11.63 -33.19
CA GLU A 872 1.14 -10.86 -34.25
C GLU A 872 0.83 -9.35 -34.15
N LYS A 873 1.74 -8.50 -34.68
CA LYS A 873 1.43 -7.08 -34.93
C LYS A 873 0.50 -7.01 -36.14
N THR A 874 -0.76 -6.64 -35.94
CA THR A 874 -1.62 -6.28 -37.07
C THR A 874 -1.09 -4.98 -37.69
N ASP A 875 -0.51 -5.06 -38.89
CA ASP A 875 -0.16 -3.89 -39.69
C ASP A 875 -1.46 -3.12 -40.01
N LYS A 876 -1.70 -2.00 -39.31
CA LYS A 876 -2.61 -0.96 -39.81
C LYS A 876 -1.93 -0.26 -40.99
N LYS A 877 -1.87 -0.94 -42.13
CA LYS A 877 -1.74 -0.33 -43.46
C LYS A 877 -3.02 -0.61 -44.24
N GLY A 878 -3.94 0.37 -44.18
CA GLY A 878 -4.96 0.65 -45.18
C GLY A 878 -6.01 -0.44 -45.47
N LYS A 879 -7.22 -0.23 -44.94
CA LYS A 879 -8.46 -0.29 -45.74
C LYS A 879 -9.37 0.85 -45.33
#